data_AF-A0A7W8PL61-F1
#
_entry.id   AF-A0A7W8PL61-F1
#
_cell.length_a   1.000
_cell.length_b   1.000
_cell.length_c   1.000
_cell.angle_alpha   90.00
_cell.angle_beta   90.00
_cell.angle_gamma   90.00
#
_symmetry.space_group_name_H-M   'P 1'
#
loop_
_entity.id
_entity.type
_entity.pdbx_description
1 polymer ?
#
loop_
_entity_poly.entity_id
_entity_poly.type
_entity_poly.pdbx_seq_one_letter_code
_entity_poly.pdbx_strand_id
1 'polypeptide(L)'
;MHISDFHFRSGDTYDSDVVLRALIKSVRDYRNAGRRCHLIFATGDIAQAGKPQEYEQATRFFDALLDAADVERRSLFVVPGNHDVDRSQGVGLARTLGSREDSDAYFAPNMPKPHLSLKLRAFSQWHEQYFAGVRRFPDTSTCGPVELVEVRGRRIAVLSLNSSLFCQDDNDHAKLLLGRRCLDAALTELGTHSADLNLALIHHPLDWLSDVERSNVRASLQGHVDVILRGHLHETDVDTVTSLTGTTLHFAAGAAYQTRKWPNRALYVTLENSGSLRVFPIRYEDSPVEVWTVDPSVFPHDPGHERRLPSPRAHPASPAAPAPAMEPREPARFRSNVAARGDVPFLGREELLGDIARELGNPAHERVVVLYGPPGVGKSELAREYARLGRDRYPGGRFFINAGTEMADLARIGANSLGLEFTSDLPLADRCERTLLTMHGAATLLIFDNPSTKQAIEPWLPRSGMPCHVLVTTVNERWCDEWPSLPVAPLSPAMSLELVEKVGGAVVAERFGQDLAALSGGLPVQIVPASRALAYEQRRGRLDDARLDMAPEASSSFDLVLRTVDASVRLLLYAAAFLAQQRIIRDELFGHLELEYAGVRTDFERKLDVCLDLHLLEGSAELRMHQLLGSYLVQCSAQDEALAASLRGVRLRQKARFLTLVRQVVAAPGDAKLGGAILCYRLDPADWDGELGMTAVDQHAVGAGLYAIGRFDEARPWFERAVTEKEQGDTHGRVDHGSRGASLNSVGSCLSTVGKFDEARPWFERAVTEKEQGDTHGRVDHESLSKSLHSLGYCLSSVGKYDEARPWFERAVAEAEQGDKHGRVDHGSLGASLNSVGSCLSSVGKFDEARPWFERAVTEKEQGDTHGRVNHESLGTSLHSLGYCLSSVGKYDEARPWFERAVAEAEQGDKHGRVDHGSLGASLNSVGSCLSRVGKFDEARPWFERSVTEKEQGDTHGRVDHESLGTSLHFVGSCLSGVGKYDEARSWFERAVAEAEQGDKHGRVDHGSLGESLNSVGSCLSSVGKFDEARPWFERAVTEKEQGDKHGRVDHGSLKSSLSSLAVCYGRLGRLDDAMKLEERISRI
;
A
#
# COMPACT_ATOMS: atom_id res chain seq x y z
N MET A 1 -34.62 -7.43 -20.83
CA MET A 1 -34.85 -7.87 -19.44
C MET A 1 -33.58 -8.52 -18.94
N HIS A 2 -33.15 -8.22 -17.72
CA HIS A 2 -31.97 -8.77 -17.09
C HIS A 2 -32.38 -9.45 -15.79
N ILE A 3 -32.05 -10.72 -15.69
CA ILE A 3 -32.36 -11.67 -14.60
C ILE A 3 -31.08 -12.44 -14.26
N SER A 4 -30.99 -12.97 -13.06
CA SER A 4 -29.80 -13.65 -12.57
C SER A 4 -30.15 -14.53 -11.37
N ASP A 5 -29.30 -15.50 -11.01
CA ASP A 5 -29.34 -16.23 -9.73
C ASP A 5 -30.70 -16.94 -9.50
N PHE A 6 -30.85 -18.12 -10.12
CA PHE A 6 -32.06 -18.96 -10.10
C PHE A 6 -31.93 -20.19 -9.21
N HIS A 7 -30.72 -20.73 -9.07
CA HIS A 7 -30.38 -21.87 -8.22
C HIS A 7 -31.33 -23.08 -8.37
N PHE A 8 -31.64 -23.52 -9.60
CA PHE A 8 -32.50 -24.69 -9.81
C PHE A 8 -31.92 -25.95 -9.15
N ARG A 9 -32.75 -26.70 -8.42
CA ARG A 9 -32.35 -27.88 -7.63
C ARG A 9 -33.03 -29.15 -8.10
N SER A 10 -32.35 -30.29 -8.01
CA SER A 10 -33.00 -31.60 -8.21
C SER A 10 -33.95 -31.93 -7.05
N GLY A 11 -35.28 -31.96 -7.28
CA GLY A 11 -36.27 -32.33 -6.26
C GLY A 11 -37.55 -31.48 -6.27
N ASP A 12 -38.31 -31.51 -5.16
CA ASP A 12 -39.51 -30.69 -5.00
C ASP A 12 -39.15 -29.20 -4.92
N THR A 13 -39.76 -28.43 -5.81
CA THR A 13 -39.35 -27.07 -6.21
C THR A 13 -40.52 -26.09 -6.15
N TYR A 14 -41.59 -26.45 -5.42
CA TYR A 14 -42.83 -25.68 -5.31
C TYR A 14 -42.62 -24.17 -5.08
N ASP A 15 -41.72 -23.80 -4.16
CA ASP A 15 -41.44 -22.40 -3.85
C ASP A 15 -40.84 -21.63 -5.04
N SER A 16 -39.91 -22.25 -5.78
CA SER A 16 -39.33 -21.65 -6.99
C SER A 16 -40.33 -21.52 -8.12
N ASP A 17 -41.19 -22.53 -8.28
CA ASP A 17 -42.24 -22.54 -9.31
C ASP A 17 -43.28 -21.44 -9.05
N VAL A 18 -43.62 -21.16 -7.79
CA VAL A 18 -44.49 -20.03 -7.43
C VAL A 18 -43.89 -18.70 -7.88
N VAL A 19 -42.66 -18.38 -7.45
CA VAL A 19 -42.01 -17.09 -7.74
C VAL A 19 -41.77 -16.91 -9.24
N LEU A 20 -41.29 -17.96 -9.92
CA LEU A 20 -40.93 -17.90 -11.34
C LEU A 20 -42.16 -17.91 -12.26
N ARG A 21 -43.27 -18.60 -11.90
CA ARG A 21 -44.53 -18.46 -12.64
C ARG A 21 -45.13 -17.08 -12.48
N ALA A 22 -45.02 -16.47 -11.30
CA ALA A 22 -45.42 -15.08 -11.11
C ALA A 22 -44.58 -14.12 -11.98
N LEU A 23 -43.28 -14.40 -12.16
CA LEU A 23 -42.41 -13.64 -13.07
C LEU A 23 -42.87 -13.77 -14.53
N ILE A 24 -43.12 -15.00 -14.99
CA ILE A 24 -43.65 -15.28 -16.34
C ILE A 24 -44.98 -14.53 -16.56
N LYS A 25 -45.87 -14.55 -15.57
CA LYS A 25 -47.12 -13.79 -15.62
C LYS A 25 -46.84 -12.28 -15.74
N SER A 26 -45.93 -11.73 -14.95
CA SER A 26 -45.57 -10.32 -15.00
C SER A 26 -44.99 -9.91 -16.35
N VAL A 27 -44.17 -10.75 -16.98
CA VAL A 27 -43.67 -10.53 -18.35
C VAL A 27 -44.81 -10.51 -19.37
N ARG A 28 -45.78 -11.42 -19.25
CA ARG A 28 -46.98 -11.44 -20.10
C ARG A 28 -47.85 -10.19 -19.89
N ASP A 29 -47.99 -9.74 -18.64
CA ASP A 29 -48.72 -8.52 -18.29
C ASP A 29 -48.00 -7.27 -18.83
N TYR A 30 -46.67 -7.23 -18.74
CA TYR A 30 -45.83 -6.19 -19.34
C TYR A 30 -46.04 -6.12 -20.86
N ARG A 31 -46.13 -7.28 -21.53
CA ARG A 31 -46.48 -7.40 -22.95
C ARG A 31 -47.87 -6.85 -23.26
N ASN A 32 -48.87 -7.29 -22.49
CA ASN A 32 -50.27 -6.89 -22.67
C ASN A 32 -50.49 -5.38 -22.42
N ALA A 33 -49.65 -4.76 -21.58
CA ALA A 33 -49.63 -3.32 -21.36
C ALA A 33 -48.96 -2.52 -22.51
N GLY A 34 -48.66 -3.16 -23.64
CA GLY A 34 -48.10 -2.53 -24.83
C GLY A 34 -46.59 -2.31 -24.79
N ARG A 35 -45.90 -2.77 -23.73
CA ARG A 35 -44.44 -2.76 -23.64
C ARG A 35 -43.91 -4.08 -24.20
N ARG A 36 -42.77 -4.12 -24.89
CA ARG A 36 -42.21 -5.38 -25.43
C ARG A 36 -40.80 -5.59 -24.91
N CYS A 37 -40.50 -6.82 -24.49
CA CYS A 37 -39.14 -7.26 -24.21
C CYS A 37 -38.56 -7.85 -25.50
N HIS A 38 -37.45 -7.31 -26.00
CA HIS A 38 -36.81 -7.81 -27.23
C HIS A 38 -35.67 -8.79 -26.95
N LEU A 39 -34.95 -8.59 -25.85
CA LEU A 39 -33.78 -9.35 -25.44
C LEU A 39 -33.85 -9.67 -23.95
N ILE A 40 -33.44 -10.89 -23.60
CA ILE A 40 -33.39 -11.41 -22.24
C ILE A 40 -31.94 -11.81 -21.94
N PHE A 41 -31.42 -11.37 -20.80
CA PHE A 41 -30.07 -11.64 -20.34
C PHE A 41 -30.15 -12.35 -18.98
N ALA A 42 -29.56 -13.54 -18.87
CA ALA A 42 -29.46 -14.34 -17.67
C ALA A 42 -27.98 -14.42 -17.23
N THR A 43 -27.61 -13.73 -16.14
CA THR A 43 -26.21 -13.54 -15.74
C THR A 43 -25.72 -14.50 -14.65
N GLY A 44 -25.91 -15.80 -14.84
CA GLY A 44 -25.31 -16.84 -14.00
C GLY A 44 -26.20 -17.41 -12.90
N ASP A 45 -25.66 -18.43 -12.24
CA ASP A 45 -26.28 -19.24 -11.19
C ASP A 45 -27.64 -19.81 -11.62
N ILE A 46 -27.63 -20.46 -12.79
CA ILE A 46 -28.81 -21.13 -13.33
C ILE A 46 -29.11 -22.38 -12.50
N ALA A 47 -28.13 -23.25 -12.35
CA ALA A 47 -28.19 -24.44 -11.53
C ALA A 47 -27.74 -24.16 -10.08
N GLN A 48 -28.01 -25.07 -9.15
CA GLN A 48 -27.51 -24.99 -7.77
C GLN A 48 -26.15 -25.68 -7.60
N ALA A 49 -25.88 -26.74 -8.36
CA ALA A 49 -24.69 -27.56 -8.22
C ALA A 49 -24.13 -28.05 -9.57
N GLY A 50 -24.48 -27.40 -10.67
CA GLY A 50 -24.01 -27.75 -12.02
C GLY A 50 -24.40 -29.16 -12.46
N LYS A 51 -25.55 -29.69 -12.01
CA LYS A 51 -25.98 -31.06 -12.35
C LYS A 51 -26.90 -31.07 -13.57
N PRO A 52 -26.81 -32.08 -14.47
CA PRO A 52 -27.64 -32.14 -15.68
C PRO A 52 -29.16 -32.00 -15.44
N GLN A 53 -29.69 -32.59 -14.36
CA GLN A 53 -31.13 -32.58 -14.06
C GLN A 53 -31.65 -31.18 -13.68
N GLU A 54 -30.79 -30.28 -13.20
CA GLU A 54 -31.16 -28.92 -12.81
C GLU A 54 -31.48 -28.07 -14.05
N TYR A 55 -30.79 -28.33 -15.17
CA TYR A 55 -30.99 -27.63 -16.44
C TYR A 55 -32.28 -28.02 -17.19
N GLU A 56 -32.90 -29.15 -16.86
CA GLU A 56 -34.24 -29.50 -17.38
C GLU A 56 -35.32 -28.53 -16.86
N GLN A 57 -35.15 -28.05 -15.62
CA GLN A 57 -36.04 -27.04 -15.04
C GLN A 57 -35.78 -25.67 -15.66
N ALA A 58 -34.50 -25.30 -15.81
CA ALA A 58 -34.10 -24.08 -16.52
C ALA A 58 -34.70 -24.05 -17.93
N THR A 59 -34.65 -25.16 -18.66
CA THR A 59 -35.25 -25.30 -20.00
C THR A 59 -36.75 -24.98 -20.01
N ARG A 60 -37.51 -25.59 -19.10
CA ARG A 60 -38.96 -25.36 -18.98
C ARG A 60 -39.28 -23.91 -18.62
N PHE A 61 -38.52 -23.33 -17.70
CA PHE A 61 -38.67 -21.93 -17.31
C PHE A 61 -38.37 -20.98 -18.47
N PHE A 62 -37.23 -21.14 -19.15
CA PHE A 62 -36.84 -20.27 -20.25
C PHE A 62 -37.78 -20.38 -21.45
N ASP A 63 -38.24 -21.58 -21.81
CA ASP A 63 -39.24 -21.74 -22.86
C ASP A 63 -40.56 -21.01 -22.52
N ALA A 64 -41.03 -21.10 -21.27
CA ALA A 64 -42.21 -20.38 -20.82
C ALA A 64 -42.01 -18.86 -20.74
N LEU A 65 -40.81 -18.41 -20.37
CA LEU A 65 -40.43 -17.00 -20.33
C LEU A 65 -40.38 -16.39 -21.74
N LEU A 66 -39.79 -17.11 -22.70
CA LEU A 66 -39.72 -16.72 -24.11
C LEU A 66 -41.13 -16.62 -24.73
N ASP A 67 -42.00 -17.60 -24.47
CA ASP A 67 -43.41 -17.56 -24.88
C ASP A 67 -44.17 -16.36 -24.28
N ALA A 68 -43.97 -16.10 -22.98
CA ALA A 68 -44.56 -14.93 -22.32
C ALA A 68 -44.06 -13.60 -22.90
N ALA A 69 -42.79 -13.53 -23.29
CA ALA A 69 -42.18 -12.35 -23.90
C ALA A 69 -42.51 -12.18 -25.40
N ASP A 70 -43.02 -13.23 -26.09
CA ASP A 70 -43.20 -13.26 -27.55
C ASP A 70 -41.87 -13.07 -28.31
N VAL A 71 -40.82 -13.79 -27.88
CA VAL A 71 -39.50 -13.76 -28.54
C VAL A 71 -38.93 -15.16 -28.73
N GLU A 72 -38.08 -15.32 -29.73
CA GLU A 72 -37.43 -16.59 -30.03
C GLU A 72 -36.18 -16.82 -29.15
N ARG A 73 -35.69 -18.07 -29.11
CA ARG A 73 -34.49 -18.44 -28.35
C ARG A 73 -33.24 -17.60 -28.66
N ARG A 74 -33.11 -17.07 -29.88
CA ARG A 74 -32.03 -16.16 -30.28
C ARG A 74 -31.97 -14.86 -29.46
N SER A 75 -33.07 -14.51 -28.79
CA SER A 75 -33.16 -13.33 -27.94
C SER A 75 -32.72 -13.56 -26.49
N LEU A 76 -32.38 -14.79 -26.07
CA LEU A 76 -32.01 -15.13 -24.69
C LEU A 76 -30.53 -15.48 -24.54
N PHE A 77 -29.77 -14.61 -23.89
CA PHE A 77 -28.34 -14.81 -23.60
C PHE A 77 -28.13 -15.31 -22.18
N VAL A 78 -27.28 -16.31 -22.00
CA VAL A 78 -27.04 -16.96 -20.71
C VAL A 78 -25.53 -17.13 -20.50
N VAL A 79 -25.01 -16.64 -19.38
CA VAL A 79 -23.63 -16.91 -18.92
C VAL A 79 -23.66 -17.75 -17.64
N PRO A 80 -22.64 -18.59 -17.36
CA PRO A 80 -22.61 -19.40 -16.15
C PRO A 80 -22.18 -18.60 -14.91
N GLY A 81 -22.67 -19.00 -13.73
CA GLY A 81 -22.20 -18.54 -12.43
C GLY A 81 -21.38 -19.58 -11.66
N ASN A 82 -21.05 -19.32 -10.40
CA ASN A 82 -20.27 -20.23 -9.56
C ASN A 82 -21.05 -21.48 -9.13
N HIS A 83 -22.38 -21.44 -9.17
CA HIS A 83 -23.24 -22.62 -8.92
C HIS A 83 -23.49 -23.48 -10.17
N ASP A 84 -23.16 -22.99 -11.37
CA ASP A 84 -23.19 -23.77 -12.61
C ASP A 84 -21.97 -24.70 -12.78
N VAL A 85 -21.00 -24.59 -11.87
CA VAL A 85 -19.77 -25.37 -11.86
C VAL A 85 -19.94 -26.65 -11.05
N ASP A 86 -19.57 -27.79 -11.65
CA ASP A 86 -19.37 -29.04 -10.91
C ASP A 86 -18.10 -28.94 -10.06
N ARG A 87 -18.29 -28.55 -8.80
CA ARG A 87 -17.22 -28.38 -7.80
C ARG A 87 -16.49 -29.69 -7.46
N SER A 88 -17.01 -30.86 -7.86
CA SER A 88 -16.32 -32.15 -7.69
C SER A 88 -15.22 -32.40 -8.73
N GLN A 89 -15.20 -31.62 -9.82
CA GLN A 89 -14.24 -31.74 -10.91
C GLN A 89 -13.18 -30.64 -10.84
N GLY A 90 -11.95 -30.96 -11.26
CA GLY A 90 -10.88 -29.96 -11.37
C GLY A 90 -10.21 -29.56 -10.05
N VAL A 91 -10.15 -30.48 -9.07
CA VAL A 91 -9.55 -30.30 -7.72
C VAL A 91 -8.08 -29.79 -7.76
N GLY A 92 -7.37 -29.95 -8.89
CA GLY A 92 -6.00 -29.44 -9.09
C GLY A 92 -5.88 -28.09 -9.80
N LEU A 93 -6.99 -27.43 -10.16
CA LEU A 93 -6.95 -26.08 -10.75
C LEU A 93 -6.82 -25.06 -9.62
N ALA A 94 -5.63 -24.50 -9.41
CA ALA A 94 -5.38 -23.46 -8.41
C ALA A 94 -6.37 -22.30 -8.61
N ARG A 95 -6.97 -21.76 -7.53
CA ARG A 95 -7.92 -20.64 -7.61
C ARG A 95 -7.31 -19.43 -8.31
N THR A 96 -6.00 -19.27 -8.15
CA THR A 96 -5.20 -18.23 -8.76
C THR A 96 -4.04 -18.85 -9.53
N LEU A 97 -3.58 -18.13 -10.54
CA LEU A 97 -2.31 -18.43 -11.20
C LEU A 97 -1.25 -17.55 -10.52
N GLY A 98 -0.11 -18.14 -10.19
CA GLY A 98 0.89 -17.56 -9.27
C GLY A 98 1.57 -16.30 -9.80
N SER A 99 1.40 -16.00 -11.08
CA SER A 99 1.93 -14.82 -11.75
C SER A 99 1.05 -14.42 -12.94
N ARG A 100 1.28 -13.21 -13.46
CA ARG A 100 0.65 -12.75 -14.70
C ARG A 100 1.10 -13.58 -15.90
N GLU A 101 2.34 -14.05 -15.90
CA GLU A 101 2.90 -14.94 -16.90
C GLU A 101 2.16 -16.29 -16.93
N ASP A 102 1.84 -16.86 -15.76
CA ASP A 102 1.07 -18.11 -15.67
C ASP A 102 -0.36 -17.93 -16.20
N SER A 103 -1.00 -16.80 -15.90
CA SER A 103 -2.30 -16.43 -16.47
C SER A 103 -2.25 -16.26 -17.99
N ASP A 104 -1.30 -15.47 -18.50
CA ASP A 104 -1.12 -15.26 -19.94
C ASP A 104 -0.82 -16.59 -20.68
N ALA A 105 -0.07 -17.51 -20.06
CA ALA A 105 0.24 -18.83 -20.60
C ALA A 105 -0.98 -19.75 -20.62
N TYR A 106 -1.73 -19.81 -19.51
CA TYR A 106 -2.95 -20.62 -19.41
C TYR A 106 -4.03 -20.14 -20.38
N PHE A 107 -4.21 -18.83 -20.51
CA PHE A 107 -5.20 -18.20 -21.38
C PHE A 107 -4.68 -17.89 -22.79
N ALA A 108 -3.52 -18.42 -23.17
CA ALA A 108 -2.96 -18.21 -24.49
C ALA A 108 -3.95 -18.62 -25.62
N PRO A 109 -3.98 -17.87 -26.73
CA PRO A 109 -4.79 -18.22 -27.89
C PRO A 109 -4.39 -19.62 -28.39
N ASN A 110 -5.38 -20.48 -28.70
CA ASN A 110 -5.22 -21.84 -29.21
C ASN A 110 -4.73 -22.92 -28.22
N MET A 111 -4.55 -22.60 -26.94
CA MET A 111 -4.37 -23.63 -25.91
C MET A 111 -5.73 -24.22 -25.49
N PRO A 112 -5.90 -25.56 -25.51
CA PRO A 112 -7.13 -26.18 -25.04
C PRO A 112 -7.29 -25.95 -23.53
N LYS A 113 -8.51 -25.64 -23.08
CA LYS A 113 -8.86 -25.47 -21.66
C LYS A 113 -9.71 -26.67 -21.23
N PRO A 114 -9.12 -27.84 -20.96
CA PRO A 114 -9.88 -29.04 -20.61
C PRO A 114 -10.77 -28.84 -19.38
N HIS A 115 -10.40 -27.93 -18.48
CA HIS A 115 -11.18 -27.56 -17.31
C HIS A 115 -12.53 -26.91 -17.64
N LEU A 116 -12.67 -26.17 -18.76
CA LEU A 116 -13.97 -25.67 -19.22
C LEU A 116 -14.93 -26.85 -19.50
N SER A 117 -14.43 -27.87 -20.21
CA SER A 117 -15.21 -29.06 -20.58
C SER A 117 -15.40 -30.08 -19.44
N LEU A 118 -14.67 -29.93 -18.33
CA LEU A 118 -14.78 -30.77 -17.14
C LEU A 118 -15.72 -30.14 -16.11
N LYS A 119 -15.44 -28.90 -15.69
CA LYS A 119 -16.14 -28.21 -14.60
C LYS A 119 -17.49 -27.65 -15.02
N LEU A 120 -17.63 -27.20 -16.27
CA LEU A 120 -18.89 -26.65 -16.80
C LEU A 120 -19.58 -27.64 -17.75
N ARG A 121 -19.27 -28.94 -17.67
CA ARG A 121 -19.76 -29.94 -18.63
C ARG A 121 -21.28 -29.94 -18.76
N ALA A 122 -22.00 -29.94 -17.64
CA ALA A 122 -23.46 -29.98 -17.66
C ALA A 122 -24.04 -28.69 -18.26
N PHE A 123 -23.51 -27.54 -17.84
CA PHE A 123 -23.89 -26.24 -18.40
C PHE A 123 -23.61 -26.15 -19.90
N SER A 124 -22.42 -26.53 -20.36
CA SER A 124 -22.02 -26.42 -21.77
C SER A 124 -22.82 -27.35 -22.66
N GLN A 125 -23.03 -28.61 -22.24
CA GLN A 125 -23.87 -29.56 -22.97
C GLN A 125 -25.32 -29.10 -23.07
N TRP A 126 -25.88 -28.61 -21.96
CA TRP A 126 -27.22 -28.03 -21.97
C TRP A 126 -27.29 -26.80 -22.89
N HIS A 127 -26.34 -25.87 -22.77
CA HIS A 127 -26.30 -24.65 -23.58
C HIS A 127 -26.22 -24.98 -25.08
N GLU A 128 -25.35 -25.91 -25.49
CA GLU A 128 -25.23 -26.36 -26.89
C GLU A 128 -26.52 -27.01 -27.41
N GLN A 129 -27.20 -27.80 -26.59
CA GLN A 129 -28.46 -28.45 -26.97
C GLN A 129 -29.61 -27.43 -27.04
N TYR A 130 -29.75 -26.59 -26.02
CA TYR A 130 -30.84 -25.63 -25.90
C TYR A 130 -30.76 -24.53 -26.98
N PHE A 131 -29.54 -24.12 -27.32
CA PHE A 131 -29.25 -23.13 -28.36
C PHE A 131 -28.77 -23.73 -29.69
N ALA A 132 -29.07 -25.00 -29.95
CA ALA A 132 -28.66 -25.66 -31.18
C ALA A 132 -29.06 -24.84 -32.43
N GLY A 133 -28.07 -24.51 -33.28
CA GLY A 133 -28.27 -23.69 -34.48
C GLY A 133 -28.40 -22.19 -34.24
N VAL A 134 -28.34 -21.73 -32.99
CA VAL A 134 -28.45 -20.32 -32.59
C VAL A 134 -27.11 -19.77 -32.08
N ARG A 135 -26.50 -20.43 -31.09
CA ARG A 135 -25.21 -20.03 -30.49
C ARG A 135 -24.46 -21.22 -29.92
N ARG A 136 -23.15 -21.04 -29.72
CA ARG A 136 -22.25 -22.07 -29.18
C ARG A 136 -21.52 -21.57 -27.95
N PHE A 137 -21.29 -22.47 -27.01
CA PHE A 137 -20.44 -22.19 -25.86
C PHE A 137 -18.97 -22.38 -26.25
N PRO A 138 -18.05 -21.47 -25.88
CA PRO A 138 -16.65 -21.60 -26.24
C PRO A 138 -15.97 -22.74 -25.44
N ASP A 139 -15.21 -23.59 -26.13
CA ASP A 139 -14.45 -24.70 -25.55
C ASP A 139 -12.98 -24.33 -25.28
N THR A 140 -12.46 -23.33 -26.00
CA THR A 140 -11.07 -22.84 -25.88
C THR A 140 -10.96 -21.40 -25.39
N SER A 141 -12.03 -20.80 -24.86
CA SER A 141 -12.02 -19.41 -24.38
C SER A 141 -13.03 -19.23 -23.25
N THR A 142 -12.71 -18.34 -22.31
CA THR A 142 -13.67 -17.82 -21.31
C THR A 142 -14.53 -16.70 -21.87
N CYS A 143 -14.20 -16.16 -23.03
CA CYS A 143 -14.99 -15.15 -23.74
C CYS A 143 -15.70 -15.80 -24.92
N GLY A 144 -17.01 -15.63 -25.02
CA GLY A 144 -17.82 -16.05 -26.17
C GLY A 144 -17.59 -15.16 -27.39
N PRO A 145 -18.01 -15.62 -28.58
CA PRO A 145 -17.96 -14.80 -29.80
C PRO A 145 -18.84 -13.55 -29.65
N VAL A 146 -18.50 -12.48 -30.37
CA VAL A 146 -19.29 -11.25 -30.33
C VAL A 146 -20.54 -11.43 -31.19
N GLU A 147 -21.71 -11.40 -30.55
CA GLU A 147 -22.98 -11.54 -31.24
C GLU A 147 -23.58 -10.17 -31.57
N LEU A 148 -23.76 -9.87 -32.86
CA LEU A 148 -24.43 -8.65 -33.32
C LEU A 148 -25.92 -8.92 -33.53
N VAL A 149 -26.77 -8.27 -32.73
CA VAL A 149 -28.23 -8.38 -32.81
C VAL A 149 -28.81 -7.08 -33.34
N GLU A 150 -29.67 -7.16 -34.35
CA GLU A 150 -30.44 -6.01 -34.82
C GLU A 150 -31.86 -6.03 -34.25
N VAL A 151 -32.21 -5.00 -33.48
CA VAL A 151 -33.54 -4.83 -32.90
C VAL A 151 -34.09 -3.47 -33.31
N ARG A 152 -35.16 -3.46 -34.11
CA ARG A 152 -35.83 -2.24 -34.58
C ARG A 152 -34.86 -1.21 -35.20
N GLY A 153 -33.89 -1.69 -35.99
CA GLY A 153 -32.89 -0.86 -36.67
C GLY A 153 -31.72 -0.39 -35.79
N ARG A 154 -31.59 -0.89 -34.55
CA ARG A 154 -30.42 -0.69 -33.68
C ARG A 154 -29.59 -1.95 -33.63
N ARG A 155 -28.28 -1.79 -33.82
CA ARG A 155 -27.29 -2.87 -33.76
C ARG A 155 -26.70 -2.93 -32.35
N ILE A 156 -26.87 -4.04 -31.66
CA ILE A 156 -26.36 -4.26 -30.30
C ILE A 156 -25.33 -5.38 -30.38
N ALA A 157 -24.09 -5.10 -30.00
CA ALA A 157 -23.06 -6.12 -29.88
C ALA A 157 -23.08 -6.67 -28.45
N VAL A 158 -23.14 -8.00 -28.32
CA VAL A 158 -23.20 -8.70 -27.04
C VAL A 158 -21.96 -9.59 -26.89
N LEU A 159 -21.17 -9.33 -25.84
CA LEU A 159 -20.01 -10.10 -25.45
C LEU A 159 -20.30 -10.90 -24.17
N SER A 160 -20.20 -12.22 -24.24
CA SER A 160 -20.46 -13.10 -23.10
C SER A 160 -19.13 -13.49 -22.41
N LEU A 161 -19.03 -13.28 -21.10
CA LEU A 161 -17.82 -13.52 -20.30
C LEU A 161 -18.09 -14.58 -19.23
N ASN A 162 -17.25 -15.62 -19.21
CA ASN A 162 -17.28 -16.69 -18.22
C ASN A 162 -16.25 -16.43 -17.11
N SER A 163 -16.73 -15.87 -16.00
CA SER A 163 -15.95 -15.66 -14.79
C SER A 163 -15.85 -16.88 -13.86
N SER A 164 -16.60 -17.97 -14.12
CA SER A 164 -16.79 -19.04 -13.13
C SER A 164 -15.84 -20.23 -13.25
N LEU A 165 -14.99 -20.28 -14.29
CA LEU A 165 -14.07 -21.41 -14.53
C LEU A 165 -13.24 -21.78 -13.28
N PHE A 166 -12.72 -20.77 -12.58
CA PHE A 166 -11.86 -20.92 -11.41
C PHE A 166 -12.62 -21.03 -10.08
N CYS A 167 -13.97 -20.99 -10.10
CA CYS A 167 -14.76 -21.10 -8.89
C CYS A 167 -14.60 -22.47 -8.21
N GLN A 168 -14.24 -22.49 -6.95
CA GLN A 168 -14.15 -23.71 -6.14
C GLN A 168 -15.21 -23.74 -5.04
N ASP A 169 -15.48 -22.60 -4.42
CA ASP A 169 -16.49 -22.44 -3.38
C ASP A 169 -16.99 -20.99 -3.31
N ASP A 170 -17.51 -20.56 -2.17
CA ASP A 170 -18.09 -19.21 -2.03
C ASP A 170 -17.02 -18.18 -1.58
N ASN A 171 -15.78 -18.60 -1.32
CA ASN A 171 -14.64 -17.75 -0.90
C ASN A 171 -13.71 -17.38 -2.08
N ASP A 172 -14.26 -17.22 -3.27
CA ASP A 172 -13.49 -16.95 -4.49
C ASP A 172 -13.27 -15.46 -4.79
N HIS A 173 -13.67 -14.59 -3.86
CA HIS A 173 -13.38 -13.16 -3.91
C HIS A 173 -11.88 -12.90 -4.12
N ALA A 174 -11.56 -11.97 -5.02
CA ALA A 174 -10.20 -11.63 -5.43
C ALA A 174 -9.35 -12.79 -5.97
N LYS A 175 -9.97 -13.90 -6.40
CA LYS A 175 -9.25 -15.09 -6.89
C LYS A 175 -9.61 -15.47 -8.32
N LEU A 176 -10.76 -15.05 -8.84
CA LEU A 176 -11.25 -15.52 -10.13
C LEU A 176 -10.43 -14.99 -11.31
N LEU A 177 -10.33 -15.81 -12.36
CA LEU A 177 -9.63 -15.44 -13.58
C LEU A 177 -10.55 -15.55 -14.79
N LEU A 178 -10.71 -14.43 -15.49
CA LEU A 178 -11.31 -14.33 -16.80
C LEU A 178 -10.27 -14.61 -17.89
N GLY A 179 -9.01 -14.22 -17.71
CA GLY A 179 -7.94 -14.42 -18.69
C GLY A 179 -7.85 -13.30 -19.71
N ARG A 180 -6.98 -12.32 -19.44
CA ARG A 180 -6.73 -11.15 -20.30
C ARG A 180 -6.55 -11.48 -21.78
N ARG A 181 -5.79 -12.52 -22.14
CA ARG A 181 -5.54 -12.89 -23.56
C ARG A 181 -6.81 -13.33 -24.29
N CYS A 182 -7.74 -13.99 -23.59
CA CYS A 182 -9.05 -14.34 -24.13
C CYS A 182 -9.91 -13.08 -24.31
N LEU A 183 -9.84 -12.15 -23.36
CA LEU A 183 -10.56 -10.87 -23.42
C LEU A 183 -10.04 -9.95 -24.53
N ASP A 184 -8.72 -9.78 -24.67
CA ASP A 184 -8.10 -8.92 -25.69
C ASP A 184 -8.54 -9.33 -27.11
N ALA A 185 -8.61 -10.64 -27.37
CA ALA A 185 -9.10 -11.18 -28.64
C ALA A 185 -10.58 -10.84 -28.87
N ALA A 186 -11.42 -11.05 -27.86
CA ALA A 186 -12.86 -10.75 -27.94
C ALA A 186 -13.16 -9.26 -28.07
N LEU A 187 -12.40 -8.39 -27.40
CA LEU A 187 -12.52 -6.93 -27.53
C LEU A 187 -12.03 -6.44 -28.89
N THR A 188 -11.01 -7.08 -29.46
CA THR A 188 -10.58 -6.80 -30.84
C THR A 188 -11.70 -7.11 -31.82
N GLU A 189 -12.35 -8.27 -31.69
CA GLU A 189 -13.54 -8.62 -32.49
C GLU A 189 -14.68 -7.61 -32.27
N LEU A 190 -14.98 -7.26 -31.02
CA LEU A 190 -16.00 -6.28 -30.65
C LEU A 190 -15.77 -4.93 -31.36
N GLY A 191 -14.52 -4.47 -31.41
CA GLY A 191 -14.13 -3.23 -32.08
C GLY A 191 -14.30 -3.24 -33.61
N THR A 192 -14.38 -4.42 -34.25
CA THR A 192 -14.65 -4.52 -35.69
C THR A 192 -16.13 -4.31 -36.03
N HIS A 193 -17.03 -4.46 -35.04
CA HIS A 193 -18.46 -4.29 -35.24
C HIS A 193 -18.88 -2.83 -35.03
N SER A 194 -19.51 -2.25 -36.06
CA SER A 194 -20.20 -0.96 -35.92
C SER A 194 -21.54 -1.18 -35.22
N ALA A 195 -21.56 -1.30 -33.89
CA ALA A 195 -22.79 -1.37 -33.10
C ALA A 195 -23.22 0.03 -32.63
N ASP A 196 -24.50 0.20 -32.28
CA ASP A 196 -25.01 1.36 -31.54
C ASP A 196 -24.73 1.25 -30.03
N LEU A 197 -24.62 0.01 -29.51
CA LEU A 197 -24.38 -0.29 -28.09
C LEU A 197 -23.58 -1.59 -27.93
N ASN A 198 -22.51 -1.54 -27.16
CA ASN A 198 -21.68 -2.69 -26.77
C ASN A 198 -22.03 -3.13 -25.35
N LEU A 199 -22.52 -4.36 -25.21
CA LEU A 199 -22.89 -4.99 -23.94
C LEU A 199 -21.89 -6.09 -23.59
N ALA A 200 -21.48 -6.18 -22.32
CA ALA A 200 -20.81 -7.36 -21.79
C ALA A 200 -21.64 -8.03 -20.69
N LEU A 201 -21.70 -9.36 -20.70
CA LEU A 201 -22.39 -10.18 -19.69
C LEU A 201 -21.35 -10.92 -18.87
N ILE A 202 -21.37 -10.79 -17.55
CA ILE A 202 -20.48 -11.51 -16.63
C ILE A 202 -21.27 -11.87 -15.38
N HIS A 203 -20.99 -12.98 -14.69
CA HIS A 203 -21.70 -13.28 -13.45
C HIS A 203 -21.14 -12.46 -12.28
N HIS A 204 -19.83 -12.58 -12.00
CA HIS A 204 -19.23 -11.95 -10.83
C HIS A 204 -18.89 -10.46 -11.06
N PRO A 205 -18.96 -9.63 -10.00
CA PRO A 205 -18.35 -8.32 -9.96
C PRO A 205 -16.86 -8.33 -10.36
N LEU A 206 -16.36 -7.23 -10.95
CA LEU A 206 -14.97 -7.19 -11.44
C LEU A 206 -13.94 -7.23 -10.31
N ASP A 207 -14.29 -6.83 -9.10
CA ASP A 207 -13.49 -6.94 -7.87
C ASP A 207 -13.32 -8.38 -7.36
N TRP A 208 -14.13 -9.34 -7.82
CA TRP A 208 -13.91 -10.76 -7.57
C TRP A 208 -12.77 -11.36 -8.41
N LEU A 209 -12.32 -10.64 -9.45
CA LEU A 209 -11.19 -11.07 -10.26
C LEU A 209 -9.88 -10.94 -9.48
N SER A 210 -8.92 -11.83 -9.76
CA SER A 210 -7.59 -11.82 -9.17
C SER A 210 -6.85 -10.51 -9.45
N ASP A 211 -6.10 -10.01 -8.45
CA ASP A 211 -5.28 -8.80 -8.57
C ASP A 211 -4.29 -8.86 -9.74
N VAL A 212 -3.90 -10.09 -10.15
CA VAL A 212 -3.07 -10.38 -11.32
C VAL A 212 -3.63 -9.76 -12.62
N GLU A 213 -4.95 -9.71 -12.79
CA GLU A 213 -5.58 -9.20 -14.01
C GLU A 213 -6.75 -8.23 -13.81
N ARG A 214 -7.26 -8.05 -12.58
CA ARG A 214 -8.41 -7.19 -12.25
C ARG A 214 -8.32 -5.81 -12.88
N SER A 215 -7.20 -5.11 -12.64
CA SER A 215 -7.01 -3.73 -13.13
C SER A 215 -6.97 -3.66 -14.67
N ASN A 216 -6.38 -4.67 -15.33
CA ASN A 216 -6.29 -4.71 -16.79
C ASN A 216 -7.63 -5.06 -17.44
N VAL A 217 -8.35 -6.04 -16.89
CA VAL A 217 -9.68 -6.44 -17.36
C VAL A 217 -10.65 -5.27 -17.20
N ARG A 218 -10.64 -4.60 -16.04
CA ARG A 218 -11.45 -3.41 -15.78
C ARG A 218 -11.17 -2.30 -16.79
N ALA A 219 -9.90 -1.93 -16.98
CA ALA A 219 -9.54 -0.89 -17.94
C ALA A 219 -9.92 -1.24 -19.38
N SER A 220 -9.73 -2.50 -19.77
CA SER A 220 -10.03 -2.96 -21.13
C SER A 220 -11.53 -2.95 -21.42
N LEU A 221 -12.36 -3.43 -20.49
CA LEU A 221 -13.81 -3.35 -20.59
C LEU A 221 -14.29 -1.89 -20.62
N GLN A 222 -13.76 -1.03 -19.75
CA GLN A 222 -14.13 0.39 -19.71
C GLN A 222 -13.80 1.17 -20.99
N GLY A 223 -12.80 0.74 -21.76
CA GLY A 223 -12.45 1.35 -23.04
C GLY A 223 -13.28 0.89 -24.23
N HIS A 224 -14.01 -0.23 -24.12
CA HIS A 224 -14.62 -0.90 -25.28
C HIS A 224 -16.12 -1.25 -25.09
N VAL A 225 -16.59 -1.29 -23.85
CA VAL A 225 -17.94 -1.72 -23.48
C VAL A 225 -18.72 -0.55 -22.87
N ASP A 226 -19.94 -0.35 -23.37
CA ASP A 226 -20.82 0.73 -22.92
C ASP A 226 -21.60 0.32 -21.67
N VAL A 227 -22.02 -0.95 -21.57
CA VAL A 227 -22.78 -1.48 -20.43
C VAL A 227 -22.31 -2.88 -20.05
N ILE A 228 -22.10 -3.11 -18.75
CA ILE A 228 -21.81 -4.42 -18.16
C ILE A 228 -23.04 -4.90 -17.37
N LEU A 229 -23.57 -6.06 -17.72
CA LEU A 229 -24.64 -6.74 -16.97
C LEU A 229 -24.02 -7.82 -16.08
N ARG A 230 -24.34 -7.77 -14.77
CA ARG A 230 -23.81 -8.71 -13.76
C ARG A 230 -24.86 -9.30 -12.80
N GLY A 231 -24.49 -10.36 -12.09
CA GLY A 231 -25.28 -11.05 -11.06
C GLY A 231 -24.55 -11.14 -9.72
N HIS A 232 -24.71 -12.27 -9.03
CA HIS A 232 -23.94 -12.75 -7.87
C HIS A 232 -24.21 -12.05 -6.52
N LEU A 233 -24.45 -10.73 -6.50
CA LEU A 233 -24.68 -10.01 -5.24
C LEU A 233 -26.09 -10.18 -4.67
N HIS A 234 -26.99 -10.88 -5.37
CA HIS A 234 -28.40 -11.10 -5.04
C HIS A 234 -29.25 -9.82 -4.86
N GLU A 235 -28.63 -8.65 -4.97
CA GLU A 235 -29.23 -7.32 -4.88
C GLU A 235 -29.20 -6.60 -6.24
N THR A 236 -30.11 -5.65 -6.41
CA THR A 236 -30.19 -4.84 -7.63
C THR A 236 -29.41 -3.56 -7.44
N ASP A 237 -28.46 -3.31 -8.34
CA ASP A 237 -27.52 -2.19 -8.25
C ASP A 237 -27.24 -1.59 -9.64
N VAL A 238 -27.07 -0.26 -9.70
CA VAL A 238 -26.95 0.51 -10.95
C VAL A 238 -25.89 1.61 -10.77
N ASP A 239 -24.72 1.37 -11.35
CA ASP A 239 -23.56 2.26 -11.24
C ASP A 239 -23.17 2.91 -12.58
N THR A 240 -22.61 4.11 -12.49
CA THR A 240 -21.96 4.79 -13.62
C THR A 240 -20.48 4.99 -13.31
N VAL A 241 -19.61 4.32 -14.06
CA VAL A 241 -18.16 4.43 -13.87
C VAL A 241 -17.57 5.30 -14.96
N THR A 242 -17.01 6.45 -14.58
CA THR A 242 -16.33 7.37 -15.52
C THR A 242 -14.84 7.30 -15.32
N SER A 243 -14.10 7.06 -16.40
CA SER A 243 -12.64 7.03 -16.43
C SER A 243 -12.11 7.96 -17.52
N LEU A 244 -10.79 8.12 -17.61
CA LEU A 244 -10.15 8.86 -18.70
C LEU A 244 -10.38 8.25 -20.09
N THR A 245 -10.81 6.98 -20.16
CA THR A 245 -11.02 6.24 -21.42
C THR A 245 -12.48 6.17 -21.86
N GLY A 246 -13.44 6.56 -21.01
CA GLY A 246 -14.87 6.51 -21.33
C GLY A 246 -15.77 6.41 -20.11
N THR A 247 -17.07 6.31 -20.35
CA THR A 247 -18.09 6.05 -19.33
C THR A 247 -18.72 4.69 -19.59
N THR A 248 -18.72 3.81 -18.59
CA THR A 248 -19.37 2.48 -18.66
C THR A 248 -20.44 2.39 -17.57
N LEU A 249 -21.60 1.88 -17.94
CA LEU A 249 -22.72 1.64 -17.02
C LEU A 249 -22.69 0.20 -16.53
N HIS A 250 -22.87 -0.02 -15.23
CA HIS A 250 -22.90 -1.35 -14.65
C HIS A 250 -24.29 -1.61 -14.08
N PHE A 251 -24.95 -2.68 -14.52
CA PHE A 251 -26.26 -3.09 -14.01
C PHE A 251 -26.13 -4.48 -13.36
N ALA A 252 -26.44 -4.57 -12.08
CA ALA A 252 -26.56 -5.84 -11.37
C ALA A 252 -28.04 -6.21 -11.23
N ALA A 253 -28.41 -7.40 -11.71
CA ALA A 253 -29.72 -7.96 -11.41
C ALA A 253 -29.65 -8.64 -10.04
N GLY A 254 -30.67 -8.41 -9.20
CA GLY A 254 -30.84 -9.22 -7.99
C GLY A 254 -31.28 -10.64 -8.32
N ALA A 255 -31.39 -11.49 -7.30
CA ALA A 255 -31.75 -12.89 -7.50
C ALA A 255 -33.18 -13.04 -8.03
N ALA A 256 -33.34 -13.73 -9.15
CA ALA A 256 -34.64 -14.05 -9.72
C ALA A 256 -35.37 -15.06 -8.83
N TYR A 257 -34.63 -15.95 -8.18
CA TYR A 257 -35.16 -16.81 -7.13
C TYR A 257 -34.08 -17.22 -6.11
N GLN A 258 -34.32 -16.91 -4.84
CA GLN A 258 -33.56 -17.46 -3.70
C GLN A 258 -34.50 -18.25 -2.77
N THR A 259 -35.53 -17.59 -2.25
CA THR A 259 -36.65 -18.19 -1.50
C THR A 259 -37.90 -17.31 -1.70
N ARG A 260 -39.11 -17.80 -1.35
CA ARG A 260 -40.34 -16.99 -1.37
C ARG A 260 -40.26 -15.72 -0.52
N LYS A 261 -39.52 -15.76 0.59
CA LYS A 261 -39.38 -14.63 1.53
C LYS A 261 -38.24 -13.68 1.17
N TRP A 262 -37.38 -14.08 0.22
CA TRP A 262 -36.30 -13.24 -0.26
C TRP A 262 -36.86 -12.11 -1.14
N PRO A 263 -36.27 -10.90 -1.13
CA PRO A 263 -36.62 -9.85 -2.08
C PRO A 263 -36.10 -10.22 -3.48
N ASN A 264 -36.77 -11.14 -4.16
CA ASN A 264 -36.43 -11.56 -5.53
C ASN A 264 -36.63 -10.40 -6.50
N ARG A 265 -35.69 -10.15 -7.41
CA ARG A 265 -35.63 -8.92 -8.24
C ARG A 265 -35.21 -9.20 -9.69
N ALA A 266 -35.55 -8.26 -10.57
CA ALA A 266 -35.18 -8.27 -11.99
C ALA A 266 -35.21 -6.84 -12.57
N LEU A 267 -34.58 -6.65 -13.74
CA LEU A 267 -34.46 -5.35 -14.39
C LEU A 267 -35.04 -5.34 -15.81
N TYR A 268 -35.83 -4.31 -16.13
CA TYR A 268 -36.09 -3.91 -17.51
C TYR A 268 -35.22 -2.70 -17.86
N VAL A 269 -34.45 -2.82 -18.93
CA VAL A 269 -33.66 -1.71 -19.49
C VAL A 269 -34.16 -1.41 -20.89
N THR A 270 -34.52 -0.16 -21.16
CA THR A 270 -34.99 0.31 -22.46
C THR A 270 -33.95 1.23 -23.09
N LEU A 271 -33.40 0.85 -24.25
CA LEU A 271 -32.63 1.76 -25.09
C LEU A 271 -33.57 2.67 -25.87
N GLU A 272 -33.50 3.97 -25.60
CA GLU A 272 -34.34 4.97 -26.25
C GLU A 272 -33.72 5.50 -27.55
N ASN A 273 -34.52 6.15 -28.40
CA ASN A 273 -34.04 6.69 -29.67
C ASN A 273 -32.93 7.76 -29.52
N SER A 274 -32.90 8.45 -28.38
CA SER A 274 -31.86 9.39 -27.97
C SER A 274 -30.52 8.73 -27.65
N GLY A 275 -30.46 7.40 -27.53
CA GLY A 275 -29.30 6.65 -27.04
C GLY A 275 -29.23 6.55 -25.52
N SER A 276 -30.13 7.21 -24.78
CA SER A 276 -30.26 7.05 -23.33
C SER A 276 -30.83 5.69 -22.96
N LEU A 277 -30.47 5.21 -21.76
CA LEU A 277 -30.95 3.95 -21.21
C LEU A 277 -31.90 4.23 -20.05
N ARG A 278 -33.14 3.75 -20.14
CA ARG A 278 -34.13 3.86 -19.07
C ARG A 278 -34.21 2.55 -18.30
N VAL A 279 -33.93 2.59 -17.01
CA VAL A 279 -33.88 1.43 -16.11
C VAL A 279 -35.15 1.39 -15.26
N PHE A 280 -35.83 0.25 -15.28
CA PHE A 280 -37.08 -0.01 -14.56
C PHE A 280 -36.96 -1.32 -13.76
N PRO A 281 -36.73 -1.24 -12.44
CA PRO A 281 -36.54 -2.38 -11.56
C PRO A 281 -37.88 -2.97 -11.08
N ILE A 282 -37.94 -4.29 -10.94
CA ILE A 282 -39.10 -5.02 -10.43
C ILE A 282 -38.69 -5.98 -9.32
N ARG A 283 -39.61 -6.23 -8.38
CA ARG A 283 -39.44 -7.16 -7.25
C ARG A 283 -40.65 -8.07 -7.09
N TYR A 284 -40.44 -9.25 -6.51
CA TYR A 284 -41.48 -10.16 -6.07
C TYR A 284 -42.07 -9.74 -4.72
N GLU A 285 -43.39 -9.80 -4.60
CA GLU A 285 -44.15 -9.68 -3.36
C GLU A 285 -45.07 -10.90 -3.20
N ASP A 286 -45.04 -11.49 -2.01
CA ASP A 286 -45.75 -12.73 -1.70
C ASP A 286 -47.13 -12.51 -1.05
N SER A 287 -47.34 -11.31 -0.50
CA SER A 287 -48.54 -10.95 0.25
C SER A 287 -48.95 -9.51 -0.09
N PRO A 288 -50.25 -9.24 -0.38
CA PRO A 288 -51.40 -10.14 -0.23
C PRO A 288 -51.60 -11.14 -1.38
N VAL A 289 -50.88 -11.01 -2.49
CA VAL A 289 -50.93 -11.90 -3.66
C VAL A 289 -49.52 -12.03 -4.25
N GLU A 290 -49.18 -13.22 -4.74
CA GLU A 290 -47.93 -13.55 -5.43
C GLU A 290 -47.80 -12.74 -6.73
N VAL A 291 -46.99 -11.69 -6.73
CA VAL A 291 -46.87 -10.76 -7.87
C VAL A 291 -45.47 -10.18 -8.00
N TRP A 292 -45.04 -9.95 -9.24
CA TRP A 292 -43.86 -9.10 -9.51
C TRP A 292 -44.32 -7.69 -9.84
N THR A 293 -43.95 -6.75 -8.97
CA THR A 293 -44.34 -5.33 -9.03
C THR A 293 -43.09 -4.44 -9.12
N VAL A 294 -43.28 -3.12 -9.20
CA VAL A 294 -42.20 -2.13 -9.21
C VAL A 294 -41.36 -2.24 -7.94
N ASP A 295 -40.03 -2.18 -8.05
CA ASP A 295 -39.14 -2.10 -6.90
C ASP A 295 -38.82 -0.64 -6.54
N PRO A 296 -39.41 -0.07 -5.50
CA PRO A 296 -39.14 1.31 -5.10
C PRO A 296 -37.75 1.49 -4.46
N SER A 297 -37.06 0.41 -4.08
CA SER A 297 -35.82 0.51 -3.31
C SER A 297 -34.61 0.99 -4.12
N VAL A 298 -34.61 0.79 -5.44
CA VAL A 298 -33.49 1.16 -6.32
C VAL A 298 -33.52 2.66 -6.68
N PHE A 299 -34.71 3.20 -6.94
CA PHE A 299 -34.92 4.62 -7.27
C PHE A 299 -36.07 5.21 -6.44
N PRO A 300 -35.89 5.38 -5.12
CA PRO A 300 -36.98 5.76 -4.21
C PRO A 300 -37.52 7.17 -4.44
N HIS A 301 -36.71 8.04 -5.05
CA HIS A 301 -37.05 9.47 -5.26
C HIS A 301 -37.42 9.80 -6.71
N ASP A 302 -37.26 8.86 -7.65
CA ASP A 302 -37.58 9.08 -9.06
C ASP A 302 -39.06 8.77 -9.35
N PRO A 303 -39.77 9.59 -10.14
CA PRO A 303 -41.16 9.33 -10.51
C PRO A 303 -41.33 7.96 -11.18
N GLY A 304 -42.22 7.12 -10.62
CA GLY A 304 -42.46 5.77 -11.13
C GLY A 304 -41.32 4.77 -10.84
N HIS A 305 -40.35 5.15 -10.01
CA HIS A 305 -39.18 4.36 -9.63
C HIS A 305 -38.37 3.85 -10.84
N GLU A 306 -38.35 4.64 -11.93
CA GLU A 306 -37.47 4.43 -13.08
C GLU A 306 -36.53 5.61 -13.27
N ARG A 307 -35.31 5.34 -13.74
CA ARG A 307 -34.31 6.38 -14.01
C ARG A 307 -33.83 6.32 -15.45
N ARG A 308 -33.67 7.48 -16.08
CA ARG A 308 -33.05 7.62 -17.40
C ARG A 308 -31.59 7.98 -17.23
N LEU A 309 -30.71 7.15 -17.75
CA LEU A 309 -29.26 7.34 -17.77
C LEU A 309 -28.82 7.86 -19.15
N PRO A 310 -27.81 8.76 -19.20
CA PRO A 310 -27.32 9.32 -20.46
C PRO A 310 -26.70 8.24 -21.36
N SER A 311 -26.62 8.53 -22.66
CA SER A 311 -25.91 7.65 -23.60
C SER A 311 -24.43 7.57 -23.21
N PRO A 312 -23.85 6.36 -23.08
CA PRO A 312 -22.41 6.17 -22.89
C PRO A 312 -21.57 6.74 -24.05
N ARG A 313 -22.19 6.90 -25.25
CA ARG A 313 -21.54 7.32 -26.50
C ARG A 313 -21.92 8.73 -26.96
N ALA A 314 -21.96 9.71 -26.06
CA ALA A 314 -22.19 11.09 -26.48
C ALA A 314 -21.06 11.59 -27.40
N HIS A 315 -21.30 11.59 -28.72
CA HIS A 315 -20.44 12.28 -29.69
C HIS A 315 -20.45 13.80 -29.44
N PRO A 316 -19.28 14.48 -29.41
CA PRO A 316 -19.25 15.93 -29.54
C PRO A 316 -19.56 16.31 -30.99
N ALA A 317 -20.58 17.15 -31.20
CA ALA A 317 -20.82 17.80 -32.47
C ALA A 317 -19.68 18.79 -32.79
N SER A 318 -19.17 18.77 -34.02
CA SER A 318 -18.13 19.68 -34.58
C SER A 318 -18.81 20.91 -35.23
N PRO A 319 -18.11 22.02 -35.59
CA PRO A 319 -16.94 22.71 -35.03
C PRO A 319 -17.27 24.18 -34.62
N ALA A 320 -16.65 24.72 -33.57
CA ALA A 320 -16.67 26.16 -33.28
C ALA A 320 -15.24 26.71 -33.18
N ALA A 321 -15.05 27.92 -33.72
CA ALA A 321 -13.79 28.59 -34.03
C ALA A 321 -12.84 28.80 -32.82
N PRO A 322 -11.55 29.06 -33.07
CA PRO A 322 -10.45 28.68 -32.19
C PRO A 322 -10.39 29.56 -30.94
N ALA A 323 -10.61 28.94 -29.78
CA ALA A 323 -10.00 29.40 -28.54
C ALA A 323 -8.48 29.12 -28.62
N PRO A 324 -7.64 30.00 -28.05
CA PRO A 324 -6.22 30.06 -28.38
C PRO A 324 -5.57 28.71 -28.09
N ALA A 325 -4.70 28.27 -29.00
CA ALA A 325 -4.03 26.99 -28.94
C ALA A 325 -3.57 26.67 -27.51
N MET A 326 -4.29 25.77 -26.83
CA MET A 326 -3.65 24.95 -25.84
C MET A 326 -2.78 23.99 -26.63
N GLU A 327 -1.49 24.28 -26.56
CA GLU A 327 -0.41 23.45 -27.08
C GLU A 327 -0.68 21.97 -26.79
N PRO A 328 -0.22 21.06 -27.67
CA PRO A 328 -0.37 19.63 -27.44
C PRO A 328 0.03 19.32 -26.01
N ARG A 329 -0.85 18.70 -25.22
CA ARG A 329 -0.39 18.02 -24.01
C ARG A 329 0.55 16.93 -24.49
N GLU A 330 1.83 17.25 -24.42
CA GLU A 330 2.94 16.38 -24.74
C GLU A 330 2.75 15.02 -24.09
N PRO A 331 3.23 13.93 -24.72
CA PRO A 331 3.23 12.62 -24.09
C PRO A 331 3.80 12.75 -22.67
N ALA A 332 3.18 12.11 -21.67
CA ALA A 332 3.73 12.09 -20.32
C ALA A 332 5.23 11.77 -20.40
N ARG A 333 6.05 12.80 -20.16
CA ARG A 333 7.49 12.79 -20.33
C ARG A 333 8.07 11.79 -19.34
N PHE A 334 8.73 10.75 -19.86
CA PHE A 334 9.62 9.82 -19.15
C PHE A 334 9.08 9.12 -17.88
N ARG A 335 8.67 7.85 -17.98
CA ARG A 335 8.50 6.91 -16.84
C ARG A 335 9.86 6.43 -16.27
N SER A 336 10.85 7.31 -16.15
CA SER A 336 12.22 6.93 -15.80
C SER A 336 12.99 8.16 -15.34
N ASN A 337 13.72 8.06 -14.23
CA ASN A 337 14.60 9.12 -13.74
C ASN A 337 16.08 8.90 -14.16
N VAL A 338 16.35 7.88 -14.99
CA VAL A 338 17.65 7.68 -15.64
C VAL A 338 17.80 8.69 -16.79
N ALA A 339 18.78 9.59 -16.66
CA ALA A 339 19.08 10.61 -17.66
C ALA A 339 19.65 10.01 -18.97
N ALA A 340 19.48 10.74 -20.07
CA ALA A 340 20.10 10.39 -21.35
C ALA A 340 21.63 10.40 -21.24
N ARG A 341 22.30 9.56 -22.05
CA ARG A 341 23.75 9.53 -22.18
C ARG A 341 24.15 10.81 -22.91
N GLY A 342 24.74 11.77 -22.20
CA GLY A 342 25.27 13.00 -22.81
C GLY A 342 26.47 12.71 -23.72
N ASP A 343 27.33 13.70 -23.94
CA ASP A 343 28.45 13.59 -24.92
C ASP A 343 29.65 12.75 -24.45
N VAL A 344 29.50 11.93 -23.41
CA VAL A 344 30.56 11.06 -22.90
C VAL A 344 30.42 9.66 -23.54
N PRO A 345 31.48 9.14 -24.20
CA PRO A 345 31.45 7.81 -24.77
C PRO A 345 31.50 6.73 -23.66
N PHE A 346 30.90 5.58 -23.95
CA PHE A 346 30.92 4.36 -23.17
C PHE A 346 31.72 3.35 -23.97
N LEU A 347 32.79 2.80 -23.39
CA LEU A 347 33.80 2.00 -24.08
C LEU A 347 34.23 0.81 -23.21
N GLY A 348 34.45 -0.34 -23.84
CA GLY A 348 35.17 -1.48 -23.26
C GLY A 348 34.40 -2.24 -22.18
N ARG A 349 33.06 -2.18 -22.20
CA ARG A 349 32.15 -2.72 -21.17
C ARG A 349 30.96 -3.46 -21.76
N GLU A 350 30.97 -3.71 -23.07
CA GLU A 350 29.88 -4.31 -23.83
C GLU A 350 29.60 -5.75 -23.37
N GLU A 351 30.65 -6.50 -23.04
CA GLU A 351 30.54 -7.87 -22.51
C GLU A 351 29.83 -7.88 -21.14
N LEU A 352 30.21 -6.97 -20.23
CA LEU A 352 29.61 -6.83 -18.90
C LEU A 352 28.11 -6.48 -18.97
N LEU A 353 27.67 -5.70 -19.96
CA LEU A 353 26.24 -5.45 -20.20
C LEU A 353 25.48 -6.74 -20.54
N GLY A 354 26.11 -7.63 -21.33
CA GLY A 354 25.59 -8.96 -21.64
C GLY A 354 25.55 -9.87 -20.43
N ASP A 355 26.56 -9.81 -19.56
CA ASP A 355 26.61 -10.59 -18.32
C ASP A 355 25.51 -10.16 -17.33
N ILE A 356 25.31 -8.85 -17.16
CA ILE A 356 24.19 -8.31 -16.37
C ILE A 356 22.84 -8.85 -16.90
N ALA A 357 22.65 -8.81 -18.22
CA ALA A 357 21.43 -9.30 -18.86
C ALA A 357 21.18 -10.79 -18.61
N ARG A 358 22.26 -11.59 -18.57
CA ARG A 358 22.24 -13.04 -18.38
C ARG A 358 21.92 -13.41 -16.94
N GLU A 359 22.59 -12.78 -15.98
CA GLU A 359 22.35 -13.03 -14.55
C GLU A 359 20.94 -12.59 -14.12
N LEU A 360 20.50 -11.40 -14.53
CA LEU A 360 19.12 -10.94 -14.27
C LEU A 360 18.06 -11.79 -14.99
N GLY A 361 18.43 -12.52 -16.04
CA GLY A 361 17.54 -13.41 -16.79
C GLY A 361 17.53 -14.85 -16.29
N ASN A 362 18.37 -15.20 -15.31
CA ASN A 362 18.51 -16.56 -14.82
C ASN A 362 17.34 -16.90 -13.86
N PRO A 363 16.48 -17.89 -14.18
CA PRO A 363 15.36 -18.25 -13.32
C PRO A 363 15.77 -18.94 -12.01
N ALA A 364 17.03 -19.36 -11.87
CA ALA A 364 17.55 -20.03 -10.68
C ALA A 364 18.04 -19.06 -9.59
N HIS A 365 18.20 -17.77 -9.89
CA HIS A 365 18.69 -16.75 -8.97
C HIS A 365 17.58 -15.73 -8.64
N GLU A 366 17.68 -15.08 -7.49
CA GLU A 366 16.92 -13.86 -7.25
C GLU A 366 17.24 -12.84 -8.34
N ARG A 367 16.26 -12.02 -8.75
CA ARG A 367 16.39 -11.04 -9.85
C ARG A 367 17.23 -9.81 -9.44
N VAL A 368 18.32 -10.04 -8.72
CA VAL A 368 19.23 -9.06 -8.13
C VAL A 368 20.65 -9.35 -8.62
N VAL A 369 21.33 -8.33 -9.16
CA VAL A 369 22.75 -8.42 -9.54
C VAL A 369 23.55 -7.30 -8.88
N VAL A 370 24.70 -7.65 -8.31
CA VAL A 370 25.60 -6.71 -7.66
C VAL A 370 26.79 -6.40 -8.58
N LEU A 371 27.02 -5.12 -8.88
CA LEU A 371 28.22 -4.61 -9.52
C LEU A 371 29.17 -4.08 -8.46
N TYR A 372 30.37 -4.65 -8.37
CA TYR A 372 31.36 -4.25 -7.38
C TYR A 372 32.71 -3.90 -7.99
N GLY A 373 33.52 -3.12 -7.29
CA GLY A 373 34.83 -2.67 -7.75
C GLY A 373 35.26 -1.34 -7.12
N PRO A 374 36.47 -0.84 -7.47
CA PRO A 374 37.02 0.35 -6.82
C PRO A 374 36.19 1.62 -7.08
N PRO A 375 36.26 2.63 -6.18
CA PRO A 375 35.64 3.93 -6.40
C PRO A 375 36.07 4.56 -7.74
N GLY A 376 35.14 5.18 -8.47
CA GLY A 376 35.46 5.88 -9.72
C GLY A 376 35.66 5.02 -10.98
N VAL A 377 35.54 3.69 -10.87
CA VAL A 377 35.74 2.75 -11.99
C VAL A 377 34.61 2.72 -13.04
N GLY A 378 33.46 3.35 -12.72
CA GLY A 378 32.32 3.49 -13.64
C GLY A 378 31.13 2.54 -13.39
N LYS A 379 30.99 1.95 -12.18
CA LYS A 379 29.88 1.03 -11.85
C LYS A 379 28.49 1.66 -12.05
N SER A 380 28.28 2.85 -11.50
CA SER A 380 27.02 3.60 -11.60
C SER A 380 26.68 3.94 -13.06
N GLU A 381 27.70 4.23 -13.87
CA GLU A 381 27.51 4.53 -15.28
C GLU A 381 27.23 3.25 -16.10
N LEU A 382 27.86 2.12 -15.77
CA LEU A 382 27.52 0.81 -16.33
C LEU A 382 26.06 0.43 -16.03
N ALA A 383 25.60 0.64 -14.80
CA ALA A 383 24.20 0.42 -14.42
C ALA A 383 23.22 1.33 -15.19
N ARG A 384 23.55 2.63 -15.30
CA ARG A 384 22.74 3.58 -16.09
C ARG A 384 22.73 3.22 -17.56
N GLU A 385 23.85 2.79 -18.13
CA GLU A 385 23.91 2.40 -19.53
C GLU A 385 23.08 1.15 -19.81
N TYR A 386 23.14 0.16 -18.92
CA TYR A 386 22.24 -0.99 -18.97
C TYR A 386 20.76 -0.57 -18.94
N ALA A 387 20.39 0.37 -18.07
CA ALA A 387 19.04 0.94 -18.07
C ALA A 387 18.72 1.67 -19.39
N ARG A 388 19.62 2.50 -19.93
CA ARG A 388 19.38 3.26 -21.17
C ARG A 388 19.10 2.32 -22.33
N LEU A 389 19.92 1.27 -22.51
CA LEU A 389 19.74 0.24 -23.53
C LEU A 389 18.50 -0.62 -23.27
N GLY A 390 18.15 -0.86 -22.01
CA GLY A 390 16.97 -1.60 -21.60
C GLY A 390 15.63 -0.86 -21.73
N ARG A 391 15.52 0.21 -22.51
CA ARG A 391 14.28 1.01 -22.62
C ARG A 391 13.06 0.16 -22.98
N ASP A 392 13.22 -0.73 -23.96
CA ASP A 392 12.13 -1.59 -24.42
C ASP A 392 11.95 -2.82 -23.52
N ARG A 393 13.02 -3.22 -22.80
CA ARG A 393 12.99 -4.33 -21.82
C ARG A 393 12.24 -3.94 -20.54
N TYR A 394 12.21 -2.66 -20.17
CA TYR A 394 11.61 -2.17 -18.92
C TYR A 394 10.53 -1.09 -19.18
N PRO A 395 9.37 -1.44 -19.76
CA PRO A 395 8.28 -0.50 -20.04
C PRO A 395 7.59 0.08 -18.78
N GLY A 396 7.77 -0.57 -17.61
CA GLY A 396 7.31 -0.07 -16.31
C GLY A 396 8.16 1.07 -15.77
N GLY A 397 9.37 1.23 -16.28
CA GLY A 397 10.27 2.31 -15.96
C GLY A 397 11.64 1.83 -15.51
N ARG A 398 12.57 2.77 -15.44
CA ARG A 398 13.95 2.52 -15.02
C ARG A 398 14.30 3.59 -14.00
N PHE A 399 14.53 3.15 -12.77
CA PHE A 399 14.61 4.04 -11.63
C PHE A 399 15.95 3.88 -10.92
N PHE A 400 16.69 4.98 -10.87
CA PHE A 400 17.93 5.13 -10.14
C PHE A 400 17.62 5.70 -8.76
N ILE A 401 18.06 5.00 -7.71
CA ILE A 401 17.81 5.27 -6.29
C ILE A 401 19.17 5.38 -5.61
N ASN A 402 19.45 6.51 -4.97
CA ASN A 402 20.71 6.69 -4.25
C ASN A 402 20.58 6.16 -2.82
N ALA A 403 21.63 5.51 -2.35
CA ALA A 403 21.71 5.08 -0.97
C ALA A 403 21.75 6.25 0.03
N GLY A 404 21.09 6.10 1.18
CA GLY A 404 20.91 7.12 2.22
C GLY A 404 19.72 8.08 1.99
N THR A 405 19.12 8.05 0.79
CA THR A 405 17.92 8.80 0.42
C THR A 405 16.86 7.93 -0.26
N GLU A 406 16.92 6.61 -0.08
CA GLU A 406 16.10 5.62 -0.77
C GLU A 406 14.62 5.96 -0.67
N MET A 407 14.17 6.31 0.53
CA MET A 407 12.78 6.64 0.78
C MET A 407 12.36 7.96 0.10
N ALA A 408 13.23 8.97 0.12
CA ALA A 408 12.95 10.23 -0.56
C ALA A 408 12.91 10.04 -2.08
N ASP A 409 13.83 9.23 -2.62
CA ASP A 409 13.93 8.93 -4.03
C ASP A 409 12.73 8.11 -4.51
N LEU A 410 12.31 7.09 -3.74
CA LEU A 410 11.11 6.30 -4.02
C LEU A 410 9.84 7.16 -3.95
N ALA A 411 9.61 7.90 -2.88
CA ALA A 411 8.45 8.80 -2.81
C ALA A 411 8.43 9.80 -3.99
N ARG A 412 9.58 10.31 -4.42
CA ARG A 412 9.65 11.20 -5.60
C ARG A 412 9.41 10.47 -6.91
N ILE A 413 9.88 9.23 -7.07
CA ILE A 413 9.56 8.40 -8.23
C ILE A 413 8.05 8.22 -8.34
N GLY A 414 7.40 7.89 -7.21
CA GLY A 414 5.94 7.83 -7.12
C GLY A 414 5.28 9.11 -7.60
N ALA A 415 5.67 10.24 -7.01
CA ALA A 415 5.03 11.54 -7.30
C ALA A 415 5.30 12.03 -8.72
N ASN A 416 6.55 12.01 -9.15
CA ASN A 416 7.00 12.73 -10.34
C ASN A 416 7.08 11.84 -11.59
N SER A 417 7.37 10.54 -11.43
CA SER A 417 7.56 9.61 -12.56
C SER A 417 6.36 8.68 -12.76
N LEU A 418 5.65 8.33 -11.69
CA LEU A 418 4.47 7.45 -11.72
C LEU A 418 3.14 8.22 -11.55
N GLY A 419 3.19 9.52 -11.24
CA GLY A 419 2.01 10.39 -11.13
C GLY A 419 1.14 10.11 -9.91
N LEU A 420 1.72 9.58 -8.83
CA LEU A 420 1.02 9.33 -7.58
C LEU A 420 0.83 10.63 -6.79
N GLU A 421 -0.41 10.93 -6.44
CA GLU A 421 -0.70 12.01 -5.50
C GLU A 421 -0.60 11.47 -4.07
N PHE A 422 0.29 12.07 -3.28
CA PHE A 422 0.42 11.77 -1.86
C PHE A 422 -0.13 12.92 -1.04
N THR A 423 -0.99 12.62 -0.06
CA THR A 423 -1.45 13.61 0.91
C THR A 423 -0.25 14.16 1.70
N SER A 424 -0.32 15.39 2.17
CA SER A 424 0.77 16.06 2.90
C SER A 424 0.88 15.61 4.36
N ASP A 425 0.47 14.40 4.69
CA ASP A 425 0.53 13.78 6.02
C ASP A 425 0.89 12.30 5.99
N LEU A 426 0.88 11.69 4.80
CA LEU A 426 1.33 10.33 4.58
C LEU A 426 2.83 10.21 4.94
N PRO A 427 3.22 9.34 5.89
CA PRO A 427 4.62 9.08 6.23
C PRO A 427 5.46 8.76 4.99
N LEU A 428 6.74 9.15 5.03
CA LEU A 428 7.63 8.95 3.88
C LEU A 428 7.73 7.46 3.50
N ALA A 429 7.75 6.56 4.48
CA ALA A 429 7.75 5.11 4.27
C ALA A 429 6.55 4.63 3.44
N ASP A 430 5.36 5.11 3.77
CA ASP A 430 4.12 4.69 3.13
C ASP A 430 4.01 5.23 1.70
N ARG A 431 4.59 6.41 1.43
CA ARG A 431 4.76 6.92 0.05
C ARG A 431 5.67 6.01 -0.76
N CYS A 432 6.73 5.47 -0.15
CA CYS A 432 7.65 4.55 -0.81
C CYS A 432 6.97 3.21 -1.10
N GLU A 433 6.24 2.69 -0.12
CA GLU A 433 5.50 1.44 -0.30
C GLU A 433 4.46 1.57 -1.40
N ARG A 434 3.65 2.64 -1.41
CA ARG A 434 2.72 2.93 -2.52
C ARG A 434 3.43 3.08 -3.86
N THR A 435 4.62 3.68 -3.87
CA THR A 435 5.44 3.78 -5.08
C THR A 435 5.85 2.40 -5.60
N LEU A 436 6.37 1.54 -4.72
CA LEU A 436 6.79 0.18 -5.05
C LEU A 436 5.61 -0.67 -5.52
N LEU A 437 4.45 -0.59 -4.84
CA LEU A 437 3.22 -1.30 -5.24
C LEU A 437 2.74 -0.90 -6.63
N THR A 438 2.93 0.37 -7.02
CA THR A 438 2.54 0.86 -8.36
C THR A 438 3.39 0.27 -9.49
N MET A 439 4.61 -0.20 -9.19
CA MET A 439 5.53 -0.78 -10.19
C MET A 439 5.15 -2.21 -10.62
N HIS A 440 4.07 -2.79 -10.07
CA HIS A 440 3.61 -4.17 -10.35
C HIS A 440 3.04 -4.38 -11.78
N GLY A 441 2.67 -3.31 -12.50
CA GLY A 441 1.96 -3.40 -13.77
C GLY A 441 2.80 -3.71 -15.03
N ALA A 442 4.13 -3.59 -14.97
CA ALA A 442 5.04 -3.78 -16.11
C ALA A 442 6.50 -3.96 -15.67
N ALA A 443 7.33 -4.58 -16.53
CA ALA A 443 8.72 -4.85 -16.19
C ALA A 443 9.50 -3.56 -15.87
N THR A 444 10.12 -3.52 -14.69
CA THR A 444 10.77 -2.33 -14.12
C THR A 444 12.20 -2.66 -13.71
N LEU A 445 13.12 -1.71 -13.87
CA LEU A 445 14.49 -1.85 -13.37
C LEU A 445 14.71 -0.85 -12.23
N LEU A 446 15.07 -1.35 -11.05
CA LEU A 446 15.54 -0.55 -9.92
C LEU A 446 17.06 -0.64 -9.84
N ILE A 447 17.71 0.52 -9.77
CA ILE A 447 19.16 0.62 -9.57
C ILE A 447 19.39 1.26 -8.20
N PHE A 448 19.95 0.51 -7.25
CA PHE A 448 20.39 1.04 -5.96
C PHE A 448 21.88 1.38 -6.04
N ASP A 449 22.20 2.66 -5.91
CA ASP A 449 23.57 3.15 -6.06
C ASP A 449 24.24 3.34 -4.69
N ASN A 450 25.31 2.58 -4.46
CA ASN A 450 26.20 2.66 -3.30
C ASN A 450 25.55 2.43 -1.91
N PRO A 451 24.71 1.41 -1.69
CA PRO A 451 24.16 1.10 -0.36
C PRO A 451 25.26 0.76 0.64
N SER A 452 25.12 1.29 1.87
CA SER A 452 26.06 1.07 2.97
C SER A 452 25.97 -0.35 3.53
N THR A 453 24.75 -0.91 3.61
CA THR A 453 24.46 -2.29 4.04
C THR A 453 23.28 -2.88 3.27
N LYS A 454 23.14 -4.20 3.24
CA LYS A 454 21.98 -4.90 2.65
C LYS A 454 20.68 -4.51 3.37
N GLN A 455 20.73 -4.47 4.70
CA GLN A 455 19.62 -4.10 5.58
C GLN A 455 19.06 -2.70 5.27
N ALA A 456 19.88 -1.78 4.77
CA ALA A 456 19.43 -0.43 4.39
C ALA A 456 18.46 -0.43 3.20
N ILE A 457 18.60 -1.38 2.28
CA ILE A 457 17.77 -1.47 1.07
C ILE A 457 16.74 -2.60 1.13
N GLU A 458 16.90 -3.56 2.04
CA GLU A 458 16.04 -4.74 2.18
C GLU A 458 14.54 -4.43 2.31
N PRO A 459 14.10 -3.44 3.12
CA PRO A 459 12.69 -3.03 3.18
C PRO A 459 12.14 -2.48 1.86
N TRP A 460 13.03 -2.08 0.95
CA TRP A 460 12.72 -1.39 -0.31
C TRP A 460 13.00 -2.27 -1.54
N LEU A 461 13.41 -3.51 -1.34
CA LEU A 461 13.52 -4.48 -2.42
C LEU A 461 12.12 -4.86 -2.92
N PRO A 462 11.95 -5.14 -4.22
CA PRO A 462 10.70 -5.65 -4.75
C PRO A 462 10.29 -6.95 -4.03
N ARG A 463 9.02 -7.05 -3.66
CA ARG A 463 8.45 -8.29 -3.11
C ARG A 463 8.57 -9.42 -4.13
N SER A 464 8.66 -10.65 -3.62
CA SER A 464 8.69 -11.85 -4.46
C SER A 464 7.52 -11.87 -5.45
N GLY A 465 7.79 -12.16 -6.72
CA GLY A 465 6.80 -12.18 -7.81
C GLY A 465 6.59 -10.86 -8.56
N MET A 466 7.17 -9.74 -8.11
CA MET A 466 7.13 -8.49 -8.89
C MET A 466 7.99 -8.60 -10.17
N PRO A 467 7.56 -8.04 -11.32
CA PRO A 467 8.36 -7.99 -12.55
C PRO A 467 9.47 -6.93 -12.47
N CYS A 468 10.20 -6.90 -11.36
CA CYS A 468 11.26 -5.94 -11.09
C CYS A 468 12.63 -6.63 -11.12
N HIS A 469 13.55 -6.06 -11.89
CA HIS A 469 14.98 -6.38 -11.77
C HIS A 469 15.64 -5.37 -10.86
N VAL A 470 16.60 -5.83 -10.06
CA VAL A 470 17.37 -4.99 -9.16
C VAL A 470 18.84 -5.07 -9.53
N LEU A 471 19.46 -3.90 -9.66
CA LEU A 471 20.88 -3.79 -9.91
C LEU A 471 21.50 -2.92 -8.81
N VAL A 472 22.46 -3.47 -8.09
CA VAL A 472 23.10 -2.79 -6.97
C VAL A 472 24.53 -2.43 -7.37
N THR A 473 24.97 -1.20 -7.12
CA THR A 473 26.40 -0.85 -7.27
C THR A 473 27.02 -0.67 -5.89
N THR A 474 28.20 -1.25 -5.63
CA THR A 474 28.85 -1.10 -4.32
C THR A 474 30.37 -1.12 -4.43
N VAL A 475 31.03 -0.56 -3.42
CA VAL A 475 32.47 -0.70 -3.22
C VAL A 475 32.82 -1.88 -2.32
N ASN A 476 31.82 -2.51 -1.69
CA ASN A 476 32.01 -3.60 -0.75
C ASN A 476 32.04 -4.97 -1.45
N GLU A 477 33.19 -5.64 -1.41
CA GLU A 477 33.38 -6.97 -2.02
C GLU A 477 32.70 -8.11 -1.24
N ARG A 478 32.19 -7.88 -0.02
CA ARG A 478 31.62 -8.94 0.83
C ARG A 478 30.16 -9.29 0.52
N TRP A 479 29.55 -8.68 -0.48
CA TRP A 479 28.16 -8.97 -0.88
C TRP A 479 28.04 -10.19 -1.82
N CYS A 480 29.18 -10.82 -2.14
CA CYS A 480 29.29 -11.92 -3.10
C CYS A 480 28.75 -13.27 -2.60
N ASP A 481 28.41 -13.39 -1.32
CA ASP A 481 28.07 -14.69 -0.72
C ASP A 481 26.59 -15.07 -0.90
N GLU A 482 25.72 -14.10 -1.26
CA GLU A 482 24.26 -14.31 -1.32
C GLU A 482 23.62 -13.93 -2.68
N TRP A 483 24.20 -12.98 -3.44
CA TRP A 483 23.68 -12.55 -4.73
C TRP A 483 24.72 -12.65 -5.86
N PRO A 484 24.30 -12.94 -7.10
CA PRO A 484 25.17 -12.90 -8.28
C PRO A 484 25.91 -11.56 -8.37
N SER A 485 27.24 -11.63 -8.40
CA SER A 485 28.11 -10.47 -8.30
C SER A 485 29.08 -10.41 -9.48
N LEU A 486 29.17 -9.25 -10.14
CA LEU A 486 30.02 -9.02 -11.30
C LEU A 486 31.09 -7.97 -10.99
N PRO A 487 32.39 -8.30 -11.13
CA PRO A 487 33.48 -7.36 -10.90
C PRO A 487 33.61 -6.35 -12.05
N VAL A 488 33.77 -5.08 -11.69
CA VAL A 488 34.03 -3.98 -12.64
C VAL A 488 35.48 -3.53 -12.48
N ALA A 489 36.37 -4.07 -13.31
CA ALA A 489 37.81 -3.76 -13.32
C ALA A 489 38.13 -2.40 -13.97
N PRO A 490 39.25 -1.71 -13.69
CA PRO A 490 39.66 -0.51 -14.44
C PRO A 490 39.77 -0.73 -15.95
N LEU A 491 39.66 0.36 -16.74
CA LEU A 491 39.82 0.29 -18.19
C LEU A 491 41.24 -0.13 -18.57
N SER A 492 41.36 -0.89 -19.65
CA SER A 492 42.68 -1.23 -20.20
C SER A 492 43.40 0.04 -20.71
N PRO A 493 44.73 0.03 -20.82
CA PRO A 493 45.47 1.18 -21.36
C PRO A 493 44.99 1.61 -22.75
N ALA A 494 44.65 0.64 -23.61
CA ALA A 494 44.11 0.90 -24.94
C ALA A 494 42.75 1.61 -24.89
N MET A 495 41.82 1.12 -24.06
CA MET A 495 40.49 1.75 -23.89
C MET A 495 40.59 3.11 -23.20
N SER A 496 41.56 3.29 -22.31
CA SER A 496 41.82 4.57 -21.65
C SER A 496 42.31 5.62 -22.66
N LEU A 497 43.21 5.24 -23.56
CA LEU A 497 43.68 6.13 -24.63
C LEU A 497 42.55 6.49 -25.60
N GLU A 498 41.72 5.52 -25.98
CA GLU A 498 40.55 5.76 -26.82
C GLU A 498 39.56 6.71 -26.15
N LEU A 499 39.33 6.56 -24.83
CA LEU A 499 38.50 7.47 -24.06
C LEU A 499 39.07 8.89 -24.05
N VAL A 500 40.38 9.07 -23.88
CA VAL A 500 41.04 10.38 -23.99
C VAL A 500 40.83 10.99 -25.36
N GLU A 501 41.00 10.23 -26.44
CA GLU A 501 40.82 10.75 -27.80
C GLU A 501 39.39 11.19 -28.07
N LYS A 502 38.40 10.38 -27.67
CA LYS A 502 36.99 10.70 -27.87
C LYS A 502 36.52 11.91 -27.05
N VAL A 503 37.09 12.10 -25.86
CA VAL A 503 36.68 13.18 -24.93
C VAL A 503 37.50 14.46 -25.12
N GLY A 504 38.82 14.32 -25.26
CA GLY A 504 39.78 15.42 -25.37
C GLY A 504 40.06 15.87 -26.81
N GLY A 505 39.75 15.03 -27.80
CA GLY A 505 40.10 15.24 -29.19
C GLY A 505 41.51 14.76 -29.55
N ALA A 506 41.77 14.61 -30.86
CA ALA A 506 43.01 14.03 -31.39
C ALA A 506 44.28 14.72 -30.89
N VAL A 507 44.27 16.06 -30.78
CA VAL A 507 45.45 16.84 -30.36
C VAL A 507 45.80 16.60 -28.89
N VAL A 508 44.79 16.48 -28.01
CA VAL A 508 45.02 16.15 -26.60
C VAL A 508 45.50 14.71 -26.45
N ALA A 509 44.91 13.78 -27.19
CA ALA A 509 45.32 12.37 -27.15
C ALA A 509 46.74 12.14 -27.68
N GLU A 510 47.14 12.81 -28.77
CA GLU A 510 48.49 12.72 -29.32
C GLU A 510 49.53 13.21 -28.31
N ARG A 511 49.23 14.30 -27.59
CA ARG A 511 50.21 14.93 -26.68
C ARG A 511 50.25 14.35 -25.28
N PHE A 512 49.09 14.03 -24.72
CA PHE A 512 48.93 13.68 -23.30
C PHE A 512 48.25 12.33 -23.09
N GLY A 513 47.81 11.64 -24.14
CA GLY A 513 46.99 10.43 -24.02
C GLY A 513 47.67 9.27 -23.31
N GLN A 514 48.97 9.04 -23.58
CA GLN A 514 49.72 7.97 -22.90
C GLN A 514 49.89 8.27 -21.40
N ASP A 515 50.22 9.51 -21.04
CA ASP A 515 50.40 9.92 -19.65
C ASP A 515 49.06 9.88 -18.89
N LEU A 516 47.98 10.37 -19.49
CA LEU A 516 46.63 10.28 -18.91
C LEU A 516 46.19 8.84 -18.69
N ALA A 517 46.42 7.95 -19.65
CA ALA A 517 46.08 6.54 -19.53
C ALA A 517 46.90 5.83 -18.44
N ALA A 518 48.20 6.16 -18.32
CA ALA A 518 49.09 5.58 -17.33
C ALA A 518 48.79 6.08 -15.90
N LEU A 519 48.72 7.40 -15.72
CA LEU A 519 48.56 8.04 -14.41
C LEU A 519 47.16 7.83 -13.82
N SER A 520 46.13 7.69 -14.65
CA SER A 520 44.76 7.46 -14.18
C SER A 520 44.48 6.03 -13.70
N GLY A 521 45.40 5.10 -13.95
CA GLY A 521 45.19 3.67 -13.65
C GLY A 521 43.95 3.07 -14.32
N GLY A 522 43.47 3.67 -15.42
CA GLY A 522 42.25 3.25 -16.12
C GLY A 522 40.94 3.64 -15.45
N LEU A 523 40.93 4.62 -14.54
CA LEU A 523 39.72 5.11 -13.86
C LEU A 523 39.03 6.24 -14.66
N PRO A 524 37.80 6.03 -15.19
CA PRO A 524 37.10 7.06 -15.96
C PRO A 524 36.86 8.37 -15.20
N VAL A 525 36.64 8.32 -13.88
CA VAL A 525 36.42 9.51 -13.04
C VAL A 525 37.61 10.47 -13.06
N GLN A 526 38.80 10.00 -13.40
CA GLN A 526 40.01 10.82 -13.55
C GLN A 526 40.24 11.20 -15.01
N ILE A 527 40.08 10.24 -15.94
CA ILE A 527 40.35 10.42 -17.37
C ILE A 527 39.44 11.49 -17.98
N VAL A 528 38.13 11.40 -17.75
CA VAL A 528 37.13 12.26 -18.42
C VAL A 528 37.30 13.73 -18.06
N PRO A 529 37.30 14.14 -16.78
CA PRO A 529 37.44 15.56 -16.43
C PRO A 529 38.84 16.11 -16.78
N ALA A 530 39.91 15.33 -16.63
CA ALA A 530 41.25 15.77 -17.04
C ALA A 530 41.36 16.00 -18.56
N SER A 531 40.81 15.08 -19.36
CA SER A 531 40.77 15.21 -20.83
C SER A 531 39.95 16.42 -21.28
N ARG A 532 38.81 16.68 -20.62
CA ARG A 532 37.98 17.86 -20.90
C ARG A 532 38.66 19.17 -20.50
N ALA A 533 39.38 19.20 -19.38
CA ALA A 533 40.15 20.36 -18.96
C ALA A 533 41.28 20.69 -19.97
N LEU A 534 41.99 19.67 -20.46
CA LEU A 534 43.02 19.86 -21.48
C LEU A 534 42.42 20.32 -22.83
N ALA A 535 41.30 19.74 -23.25
CA ALA A 535 40.58 20.21 -24.44
C ALA A 535 40.07 21.65 -24.27
N TYR A 536 39.68 22.03 -23.06
CA TYR A 536 39.29 23.40 -22.74
C TYR A 536 40.48 24.36 -22.85
N GLU A 537 41.66 24.01 -22.33
CA GLU A 537 42.88 24.81 -22.50
C GLU A 537 43.35 24.87 -23.96
N GLN A 538 43.19 23.79 -24.72
CA GLN A 538 43.42 23.79 -26.16
C GLN A 538 42.55 24.82 -26.88
N ARG A 539 41.24 24.88 -26.58
CA ARG A 539 40.34 25.89 -27.17
C ARG A 539 40.76 27.33 -26.83
N ARG A 540 41.47 27.53 -25.72
CA ARG A 540 42.02 28.84 -25.31
C ARG A 540 43.43 29.12 -25.83
N GLY A 541 44.02 28.19 -26.59
CA GLY A 541 45.38 28.32 -27.11
C GLY A 541 46.47 28.21 -26.04
N ARG A 542 46.19 27.57 -24.89
CA ARG A 542 47.11 27.46 -23.75
C ARG A 542 47.48 26.02 -23.42
N LEU A 543 47.30 25.11 -24.38
CA LEU A 543 47.66 23.70 -24.21
C LEU A 543 49.17 23.51 -23.92
N ASP A 544 50.01 24.43 -24.41
CA ASP A 544 51.46 24.40 -24.18
C ASP A 544 51.86 24.66 -22.73
N ASP A 545 51.05 25.40 -21.99
CA ASP A 545 51.30 25.77 -20.59
C ASP A 545 50.71 24.74 -19.61
N ALA A 546 49.90 23.79 -20.11
CA ALA A 546 49.23 22.80 -19.29
C ALA A 546 50.23 21.78 -18.73
N ARG A 547 50.18 21.55 -17.41
CA ARG A 547 51.02 20.55 -16.72
C ARG A 547 50.14 19.45 -16.14
N LEU A 548 50.50 18.21 -16.43
CA LEU A 548 49.87 17.01 -15.88
C LEU A 548 50.51 16.66 -14.53
N ASP A 549 50.04 17.28 -13.46
CA ASP A 549 50.35 16.87 -12.08
C ASP A 549 49.26 15.87 -11.62
N MET A 550 49.33 14.61 -12.07
CA MET A 550 48.49 13.54 -11.51
C MET A 550 49.37 12.58 -10.71
N ALA A 551 49.12 12.46 -9.41
CA ALA A 551 49.67 11.38 -8.60
C ALA A 551 48.76 10.14 -8.70
N PRO A 552 49.26 8.93 -8.40
CA PRO A 552 48.45 7.70 -8.41
C PRO A 552 47.21 7.77 -7.50
N GLU A 553 47.21 8.64 -6.49
CA GLU A 553 46.11 8.88 -5.58
C GLU A 553 45.02 9.77 -6.22
N ALA A 554 43.77 9.26 -6.24
CA ALA A 554 42.63 9.84 -6.94
C ALA A 554 42.24 11.28 -6.57
N SER A 555 42.71 11.79 -5.43
CA SER A 555 42.46 13.18 -5.01
C SER A 555 43.29 14.19 -5.79
N SER A 556 44.54 13.87 -6.11
CA SER A 556 45.44 14.77 -6.86
C SER A 556 45.03 14.96 -8.33
N SER A 557 44.31 13.97 -8.89
CA SER A 557 43.88 13.97 -10.29
C SER A 557 42.87 15.09 -10.63
N PHE A 558 42.24 15.72 -9.64
CA PHE A 558 41.32 16.84 -9.83
C PHE A 558 41.99 18.22 -9.74
N ASP A 559 43.26 18.29 -9.33
CA ASP A 559 43.96 19.56 -9.12
C ASP A 559 44.15 20.35 -10.42
N LEU A 560 44.48 19.65 -11.52
CA LEU A 560 44.53 20.25 -12.86
C LEU A 560 43.22 20.95 -13.21
N VAL A 561 42.09 20.32 -12.90
CA VAL A 561 40.77 20.87 -13.23
C VAL A 561 40.46 22.08 -12.37
N LEU A 562 40.76 22.04 -11.07
CA LEU A 562 40.59 23.19 -10.17
C LEU A 562 41.46 24.38 -10.59
N ARG A 563 42.70 24.16 -11.03
CA ARG A 563 43.60 25.22 -11.54
C ARG A 563 43.12 25.81 -12.87
N THR A 564 42.38 25.02 -13.67
CA THR A 564 41.88 25.41 -15.00
C THR A 564 40.70 26.39 -14.92
N VAL A 565 39.86 26.25 -13.88
CA VAL A 565 38.66 27.08 -13.69
C VAL A 565 38.94 28.32 -12.85
N ASP A 566 38.21 29.41 -13.10
CA ASP A 566 38.40 30.65 -12.35
C ASP A 566 37.79 30.58 -10.93
N ALA A 567 38.10 31.56 -10.09
CA ALA A 567 37.68 31.61 -8.69
C ALA A 567 36.15 31.57 -8.51
N SER A 568 35.38 32.13 -9.45
CA SER A 568 33.92 32.15 -9.37
C SER A 568 33.31 30.77 -9.62
N VAL A 569 33.92 29.95 -10.47
CA VAL A 569 33.53 28.55 -10.71
C VAL A 569 33.94 27.67 -9.53
N ARG A 570 35.14 27.87 -8.96
CA ARG A 570 35.59 27.17 -7.75
C ARG A 570 34.64 27.41 -6.57
N LEU A 571 34.20 28.65 -6.38
CA LEU A 571 33.22 29.00 -5.35
C LEU A 571 31.90 28.22 -5.50
N LEU A 572 31.38 28.07 -6.73
CA LEU A 572 30.20 27.26 -7.02
C LEU A 572 30.40 25.80 -6.62
N LEU A 573 31.53 25.21 -7.01
CA LEU A 573 31.86 23.82 -6.72
C LEU A 573 31.97 23.57 -5.21
N TYR A 574 32.66 24.45 -4.47
CA TYR A 574 32.76 24.36 -3.01
C TYR A 574 31.41 24.54 -2.29
N ALA A 575 30.53 25.40 -2.83
CA ALA A 575 29.17 25.57 -2.31
C ALA A 575 28.33 24.29 -2.52
N ALA A 576 28.39 23.73 -3.72
CA ALA A 576 27.68 22.51 -4.12
C ALA A 576 28.18 21.27 -3.36
N ALA A 577 29.49 21.13 -3.15
CA ALA A 577 30.11 19.98 -2.49
C ALA A 577 29.67 19.77 -1.03
N PHE A 578 29.13 20.81 -0.40
CA PHE A 578 28.65 20.80 0.99
C PHE A 578 27.13 20.69 1.12
N LEU A 579 26.44 20.47 0.01
CA LEU A 579 25.08 19.96 0.02
C LEU A 579 25.14 18.42 -0.10
N ALA A 580 24.00 17.75 -0.04
CA ALA A 580 23.91 16.33 -0.34
C ALA A 580 24.38 16.10 -1.79
N GLN A 581 25.59 15.55 -1.98
CA GLN A 581 26.28 15.52 -3.28
C GLN A 581 25.52 14.77 -4.38
N GLN A 582 24.65 13.82 -4.00
CA GLN A 582 23.79 13.09 -4.94
C GLN A 582 22.45 13.80 -5.23
N ARG A 583 22.19 14.94 -4.58
CA ARG A 583 20.95 15.71 -4.70
C ARG A 583 21.15 17.18 -4.36
N ILE A 584 21.71 17.93 -5.31
CA ILE A 584 21.91 19.37 -5.22
C ILE A 584 20.81 20.06 -6.02
N ILE A 585 19.84 20.69 -5.37
CA ILE A 585 18.78 21.43 -6.09
C ILE A 585 19.37 22.71 -6.69
N ARG A 586 19.29 22.89 -8.02
CA ARG A 586 19.88 24.03 -8.76
C ARG A 586 19.42 25.38 -8.22
N ASP A 587 18.12 25.53 -7.97
CA ASP A 587 17.56 26.79 -7.47
C ASP A 587 17.97 27.08 -6.01
N GLU A 588 18.10 26.06 -5.16
CA GLU A 588 18.62 26.25 -3.79
C GLU A 588 20.13 26.60 -3.83
N LEU A 589 20.92 25.94 -4.69
CA LEU A 589 22.33 26.28 -4.89
C LEU A 589 22.49 27.73 -5.38
N PHE A 590 21.65 28.16 -6.34
CA PHE A 590 21.61 29.56 -6.77
C PHE A 590 21.28 30.49 -5.61
N GLY A 591 20.25 30.21 -4.81
CA GLY A 591 19.88 31.02 -3.65
C GLY A 591 21.02 31.17 -2.62
N HIS A 592 21.88 30.16 -2.48
CA HIS A 592 23.07 30.25 -1.62
C HIS A 592 24.20 31.11 -2.20
N LEU A 593 24.27 31.22 -3.52
CA LEU A 593 25.31 31.96 -4.24
C LEU A 593 24.84 33.32 -4.78
N GLU A 594 23.56 33.65 -4.64
CA GLU A 594 22.92 34.82 -5.25
C GLU A 594 23.70 36.11 -5.00
N LEU A 595 24.12 36.36 -3.76
CA LEU A 595 24.89 37.56 -3.40
C LEU A 595 26.30 37.59 -4.01
N GLU A 596 26.94 36.43 -4.16
CA GLU A 596 28.30 36.34 -4.73
C GLU A 596 28.29 36.56 -6.25
N TYR A 597 27.16 36.28 -6.91
CA TYR A 597 26.91 36.57 -8.32
C TYR A 597 26.07 37.84 -8.54
N ALA A 598 26.04 38.74 -7.55
CA ALA A 598 25.34 40.04 -7.62
C ALA A 598 23.84 39.93 -7.98
N GLY A 599 23.17 38.82 -7.66
CA GLY A 599 21.77 38.54 -8.00
C GLY A 599 21.54 38.17 -9.46
N VAL A 600 22.59 38.07 -10.28
CA VAL A 600 22.48 37.86 -11.72
C VAL A 600 22.44 36.37 -12.02
N ARG A 601 21.22 35.81 -12.18
CA ARG A 601 21.03 34.39 -12.51
C ARG A 601 21.83 33.94 -13.73
N THR A 602 21.90 34.76 -14.78
CA THR A 602 22.68 34.43 -15.99
C THR A 602 24.18 34.27 -15.72
N ASP A 603 24.71 34.90 -14.68
CA ASP A 603 26.12 34.74 -14.31
C ASP A 603 26.35 33.38 -13.63
N PHE A 604 25.45 32.99 -12.71
CA PHE A 604 25.43 31.65 -12.14
C PHE A 604 25.29 30.57 -13.23
N GLU A 605 24.34 30.73 -14.17
CA GLU A 605 24.14 29.72 -15.21
C GLU A 605 25.40 29.56 -16.08
N ARG A 606 26.07 30.65 -16.45
CA ARG A 606 27.31 30.58 -17.23
C ARG A 606 28.43 29.83 -16.50
N LYS A 607 28.48 29.91 -15.16
CA LYS A 607 29.50 29.23 -14.33
C LYS A 607 29.13 27.76 -14.15
N LEU A 608 27.84 27.49 -13.96
CA LEU A 608 27.31 26.14 -13.91
C LEU A 608 27.55 25.41 -15.24
N ASP A 609 27.36 26.08 -16.38
CA ASP A 609 27.64 25.52 -17.71
C ASP A 609 29.10 25.08 -17.83
N VAL A 610 30.07 25.85 -17.30
CA VAL A 610 31.48 25.41 -17.24
C VAL A 610 31.64 24.13 -16.40
N CYS A 611 30.95 24.01 -15.27
CA CYS A 611 31.00 22.80 -14.45
C CYS A 611 30.39 21.58 -15.18
N LEU A 612 29.30 21.79 -15.92
CA LEU A 612 28.64 20.74 -16.72
C LEU A 612 29.52 20.33 -17.91
N ASP A 613 30.10 21.31 -18.62
CA ASP A 613 31.00 21.10 -19.75
C ASP A 613 32.26 20.34 -19.35
N LEU A 614 32.81 20.60 -18.16
CA LEU A 614 33.96 19.88 -17.61
C LEU A 614 33.59 18.57 -16.89
N HIS A 615 32.30 18.24 -16.82
CA HIS A 615 31.79 17.04 -16.16
C HIS A 615 32.13 16.96 -14.65
N LEU A 616 32.12 18.11 -13.99
CA LEU A 616 32.30 18.25 -12.53
C LEU A 616 30.97 18.21 -11.78
N LEU A 617 29.91 18.63 -12.47
CA LEU A 617 28.52 18.45 -12.07
C LEU A 617 27.77 17.79 -13.22
N GLU A 618 26.70 17.08 -12.87
CA GLU A 618 25.78 16.45 -13.83
C GLU A 618 24.33 16.78 -13.46
N GLY A 619 23.42 16.78 -14.44
CA GLY A 619 21.99 16.98 -14.21
C GLY A 619 21.48 18.36 -14.65
N SER A 620 20.19 18.61 -14.44
CA SER A 620 19.51 19.83 -14.90
C SER A 620 18.86 20.60 -13.77
N ALA A 621 17.82 20.05 -13.13
CA ALA A 621 17.14 20.64 -11.98
C ALA A 621 17.72 20.14 -10.65
N GLU A 622 18.00 18.84 -10.58
CA GLU A 622 18.78 18.22 -9.51
C GLU A 622 20.17 17.90 -10.06
N LEU A 623 21.17 18.59 -9.55
CA LEU A 623 22.57 18.43 -9.86
C LEU A 623 23.18 17.32 -9.00
N ARG A 624 24.20 16.65 -9.54
CA ARG A 624 24.95 15.60 -8.87
C ARG A 624 26.44 15.87 -8.99
N MET A 625 27.16 15.53 -7.93
CA MET A 625 28.61 15.60 -7.85
C MET A 625 29.15 14.21 -7.47
N HIS A 626 30.22 13.79 -8.11
CA HIS A 626 30.88 12.53 -7.74
C HIS A 626 31.45 12.63 -6.31
N GLN A 627 31.27 11.59 -5.49
CA GLN A 627 31.62 11.62 -4.07
C GLN A 627 33.11 11.89 -3.81
N LEU A 628 34.01 11.28 -4.60
CA LEU A 628 35.46 11.56 -4.49
C LEU A 628 35.81 13.02 -4.78
N LEU A 629 35.17 13.62 -5.80
CA LEU A 629 35.36 15.03 -6.13
C LEU A 629 34.79 15.91 -5.01
N GLY A 630 33.59 15.60 -4.51
CA GLY A 630 32.99 16.34 -3.40
C GLY A 630 33.85 16.31 -2.13
N SER A 631 34.35 15.13 -1.75
CA SER A 631 35.27 14.98 -0.60
C SER A 631 36.57 15.76 -0.79
N TYR A 632 37.16 15.71 -1.98
CA TYR A 632 38.34 16.49 -2.33
C TYR A 632 38.07 18.00 -2.27
N LEU A 633 36.96 18.47 -2.85
CA LEU A 633 36.56 19.87 -2.84
C LEU A 633 36.29 20.40 -1.42
N VAL A 634 35.71 19.58 -0.54
CA VAL A 634 35.54 19.94 0.88
C VAL A 634 36.90 20.19 1.54
N GLN A 635 37.90 19.34 1.28
CA GLN A 635 39.27 19.52 1.79
C GLN A 635 39.95 20.77 1.20
N CYS A 636 39.87 20.97 -0.12
CA CYS A 636 40.46 22.12 -0.80
C CYS A 636 39.83 23.45 -0.39
N SER A 637 38.52 23.47 -0.12
CA SER A 637 37.81 24.70 0.26
C SER A 637 38.36 25.35 1.54
N ALA A 638 38.94 24.56 2.44
CA ALA A 638 39.59 25.06 3.66
C ALA A 638 40.95 25.72 3.40
N GLN A 639 41.59 25.42 2.27
CA GLN A 639 42.94 25.90 1.91
C GLN A 639 42.90 27.09 0.94
N ASP A 640 41.73 27.42 0.38
CA ASP A 640 41.56 28.50 -0.60
C ASP A 640 41.33 29.86 0.08
N GLU A 641 42.41 30.47 0.58
CA GLU A 641 42.37 31.75 1.32
C GLU A 641 41.68 32.88 0.55
N ALA A 642 41.78 32.87 -0.79
CA ALA A 642 41.17 33.89 -1.64
C ALA A 642 39.63 33.84 -1.63
N LEU A 643 39.04 32.66 -1.43
CA LEU A 643 37.60 32.45 -1.43
C LEU A 643 37.00 32.30 -0.03
N ALA A 644 37.83 32.26 1.03
CA ALA A 644 37.41 32.01 2.40
C ALA A 644 36.25 32.93 2.87
N ALA A 645 36.33 34.22 2.58
CA ALA A 645 35.28 35.18 2.96
C ALA A 645 33.94 34.94 2.22
N SER A 646 34.00 34.66 0.92
CA SER A 646 32.80 34.36 0.11
C SER A 646 32.17 33.04 0.54
N LEU A 647 33.00 32.00 0.76
CA LEU A 647 32.56 30.70 1.26
C LEU A 647 31.88 30.79 2.62
N ARG A 648 32.43 31.60 3.53
CA ARG A 648 31.80 31.86 4.84
C ARG A 648 30.40 32.45 4.67
N GLY A 649 30.23 33.42 3.76
CA GLY A 649 28.92 34.00 3.44
C GLY A 649 27.93 32.97 2.89
N VAL A 650 28.38 32.12 1.96
CA VAL A 650 27.57 31.03 1.39
C VAL A 650 27.14 30.02 2.45
N ARG A 651 28.06 29.60 3.32
CA ARG A 651 27.80 28.63 4.41
C ARG A 651 26.79 29.16 5.43
N LEU A 652 26.86 30.46 5.77
CA LEU A 652 25.86 31.11 6.62
C LEU A 652 24.45 31.06 6.02
N ARG A 653 24.33 31.30 4.70
CA ARG A 653 23.04 31.21 3.99
C ARG A 653 22.52 29.78 3.93
N GLN A 654 23.40 28.79 3.68
CA GLN A 654 23.07 27.37 3.75
C GLN A 654 22.52 26.98 5.12
N LYS A 655 23.23 27.35 6.20
CA LYS A 655 22.78 27.12 7.59
C LYS A 655 21.41 27.74 7.86
N ALA A 656 21.23 29.03 7.53
CA ALA A 656 19.98 29.74 7.80
C ALA A 656 18.78 29.13 7.05
N ARG A 657 18.99 28.74 5.79
CA ARG A 657 17.97 28.07 4.98
C ARG A 657 17.61 26.71 5.53
N PHE A 658 18.62 25.90 5.90
CA PHE A 658 18.42 24.59 6.50
C PHE A 658 17.57 24.66 7.78
N LEU A 659 17.92 25.57 8.70
CA LEU A 659 17.16 25.77 9.94
C LEU A 659 15.74 26.28 9.72
N THR A 660 15.52 27.08 8.66
CA THR A 660 14.18 27.54 8.28
C THR A 660 13.31 26.36 7.85
N LEU A 661 13.83 25.48 7.00
CA LEU A 661 13.12 24.28 6.53
C LEU A 661 12.80 23.32 7.69
N VAL A 662 13.77 23.11 8.58
CA VAL A 662 13.60 22.31 9.80
C VAL A 662 12.43 22.81 10.65
N ARG A 663 12.36 24.12 10.92
CA ARG A 663 11.26 24.70 11.71
C ARG A 663 9.90 24.54 11.00
N GLN A 664 9.87 24.63 9.68
CA GLN A 664 8.66 24.42 8.89
C GLN A 664 8.20 22.96 8.95
N VAL A 665 9.13 22.00 8.87
CA VAL A 665 8.80 20.57 9.04
C VAL A 665 8.26 20.29 10.43
N VAL A 666 8.86 20.84 11.50
CA VAL A 666 8.32 20.66 12.85
C VAL A 666 6.89 21.21 12.99
N ALA A 667 6.57 22.30 12.30
CA ALA A 667 5.22 22.87 12.29
C ALA A 667 4.24 22.08 11.42
N ALA A 668 4.72 21.41 10.37
CA ALA A 668 3.92 20.64 9.41
C ALA A 668 4.62 19.31 9.06
N PRO A 669 4.69 18.35 10.00
CA PRO A 669 5.54 17.16 9.88
C PRO A 669 5.14 16.21 8.75
N GLY A 670 3.90 16.34 8.27
CA GLY A 670 3.39 15.59 7.15
C GLY A 670 3.86 16.05 5.77
N ASP A 671 4.34 17.29 5.62
CA ASP A 671 4.61 17.86 4.30
C ASP A 671 5.88 17.25 3.69
N ALA A 672 5.71 16.30 2.77
CA ALA A 672 6.84 15.64 2.13
C ALA A 672 7.70 16.54 1.25
N LYS A 673 7.21 17.69 0.78
CA LYS A 673 8.08 18.63 0.06
C LYS A 673 9.09 19.24 1.02
N LEU A 674 8.63 19.64 2.21
CA LEU A 674 9.51 20.16 3.26
C LEU A 674 10.45 19.08 3.80
N GLY A 675 9.93 17.87 4.07
CA GLY A 675 10.75 16.73 4.46
C GLY A 675 11.83 16.40 3.43
N GLY A 676 11.47 16.39 2.14
CA GLY A 676 12.40 16.18 1.04
C GLY A 676 13.45 17.28 0.89
N ALA A 677 13.13 18.54 1.22
CA ALA A 677 14.06 19.67 1.12
C ALA A 677 15.18 19.62 2.17
N ILE A 678 14.85 19.23 3.40
CA ILE A 678 15.85 19.02 4.48
C ILE A 678 16.92 18.00 4.06
N LEU A 679 16.51 16.93 3.37
CA LEU A 679 17.42 15.87 2.90
C LEU A 679 18.39 16.31 1.80
N CYS A 680 18.33 17.57 1.33
CA CYS A 680 19.32 18.15 0.41
C CYS A 680 20.55 18.72 1.15
N TYR A 681 20.51 18.77 2.48
CA TYR A 681 21.61 19.23 3.32
C TYR A 681 22.40 18.07 3.92
N ARG A 682 23.58 18.38 4.46
CA ARG A 682 24.37 17.41 5.23
C ARG A 682 23.72 17.18 6.58
N LEU A 683 23.42 15.91 6.86
CA LEU A 683 22.68 15.50 8.05
C LEU A 683 23.57 15.02 9.19
N ASP A 684 24.87 14.85 8.97
CA ASP A 684 25.81 14.59 10.06
C ASP A 684 26.12 15.92 10.77
N PRO A 685 25.89 16.02 12.10
CA PRO A 685 26.25 17.21 12.83
C PRO A 685 27.71 17.63 12.68
N ALA A 686 28.65 16.68 12.56
CA ALA A 686 30.09 16.95 12.51
C ALA A 686 30.50 17.78 11.29
N ASP A 687 29.71 17.69 10.21
CA ASP A 687 29.94 18.49 9.00
C ASP A 687 29.74 19.99 9.22
N TRP A 688 29.03 20.37 10.28
CA TRP A 688 28.72 21.75 10.61
C TRP A 688 29.64 22.35 11.68
N ASP A 689 30.73 21.68 12.03
CA ASP A 689 31.67 22.12 13.07
C ASP A 689 32.54 23.31 12.65
N GLY A 690 33.12 24.00 13.65
CA GLY A 690 34.01 25.15 13.46
C GLY A 690 33.33 26.51 13.65
N GLU A 691 33.82 27.55 12.96
CA GLU A 691 33.40 28.95 13.15
C GLU A 691 31.91 29.21 12.82
N LEU A 692 31.25 28.28 12.12
CA LEU A 692 29.84 28.35 11.73
C LEU A 692 28.96 27.31 12.46
N GLY A 693 29.48 26.71 13.53
CA GLY A 693 28.84 25.72 14.41
C GLY A 693 27.36 25.94 14.66
N MET A 694 26.57 24.85 14.62
CA MET A 694 25.16 24.88 15.04
C MET A 694 25.10 25.06 16.55
N THR A 695 24.25 25.98 17.03
CA THR A 695 24.03 26.13 18.48
C THR A 695 23.26 24.93 19.03
N ALA A 696 23.26 24.72 20.34
CA ALA A 696 22.49 23.64 20.94
C ALA A 696 20.98 23.70 20.63
N VAL A 697 20.43 24.91 20.41
CA VAL A 697 19.03 25.11 20.00
C VAL A 697 18.84 24.69 18.54
N ASP A 698 19.77 25.07 17.67
CA ASP A 698 19.76 24.67 16.26
C ASP A 698 19.85 23.15 16.13
N GLN A 699 20.78 22.53 16.87
CA GLN A 699 20.96 21.08 16.87
C GLN A 699 19.70 20.35 17.34
N HIS A 700 19.09 20.80 18.44
CA HIS A 700 17.83 20.24 18.90
C HIS A 700 16.72 20.39 17.86
N ALA A 701 16.63 21.55 17.20
CA ALA A 701 15.64 21.77 16.15
C ALA A 701 15.84 20.81 14.97
N VAL A 702 17.08 20.62 14.50
CA VAL A 702 17.39 19.68 13.41
C VAL A 702 17.02 18.26 13.80
N GLY A 703 17.38 17.83 15.01
CA GLY A 703 16.95 16.54 15.55
C GLY A 703 15.43 16.39 15.56
N ALA A 704 14.69 17.42 16.00
CA ALA A 704 13.23 17.40 16.01
C ALA A 704 12.61 17.33 14.61
N GLY A 705 13.17 18.05 13.64
CA GLY A 705 12.73 17.98 12.23
C GLY A 705 12.95 16.60 11.62
N LEU A 706 14.09 15.97 11.91
CA LEU A 706 14.40 14.60 11.45
C LEU A 706 13.52 13.56 12.15
N TYR A 707 13.30 13.70 13.46
CA TYR A 707 12.39 12.85 14.22
C TYR A 707 10.97 12.90 13.65
N ALA A 708 10.50 14.10 13.31
CA ALA A 708 9.16 14.33 12.77
C ALA A 708 8.91 13.65 11.41
N ILE A 709 9.96 13.46 10.60
CA ILE A 709 9.87 12.74 9.32
C ILE A 709 10.27 11.25 9.44
N GLY A 710 10.44 10.74 10.67
CA GLY A 710 10.74 9.33 10.95
C GLY A 710 12.21 8.94 10.80
N ARG A 711 13.14 9.90 10.69
CA ARG A 711 14.59 9.67 10.57
C ARG A 711 15.24 9.63 11.95
N PHE A 712 14.88 8.63 12.75
CA PHE A 712 15.27 8.53 14.17
C PHE A 712 16.78 8.34 14.37
N ASP A 713 17.42 7.57 13.49
CA ASP A 713 18.85 7.29 13.56
C ASP A 713 19.68 8.53 13.23
N GLU A 714 19.27 9.34 12.25
CA GLU A 714 19.91 10.61 11.96
C GLU A 714 19.56 11.69 13.00
N ALA A 715 18.35 11.68 13.57
CA ALA A 715 17.93 12.63 14.59
C ALA A 715 18.74 12.49 15.90
N ARG A 716 19.08 11.26 16.29
CA ARG A 716 19.73 10.96 17.57
C ARG A 716 21.07 11.71 17.77
N PRO A 717 22.05 11.66 16.84
CA PRO A 717 23.30 12.41 16.97
C PRO A 717 23.11 13.92 17.19
N TRP A 718 22.10 14.53 16.56
CA TRP A 718 21.79 15.94 16.77
C TRP A 718 21.32 16.23 18.19
N PHE A 719 20.45 15.36 18.74
CA PHE A 719 20.02 15.51 20.13
C PHE A 719 21.15 15.25 21.12
N GLU A 720 22.00 14.25 20.88
CA GLU A 720 23.16 13.94 21.74
C GLU A 720 24.14 15.11 21.79
N ARG A 721 24.46 15.72 20.63
CA ARG A 721 25.30 16.92 20.62
C ARG A 721 24.65 18.11 21.31
N ALA A 722 23.33 18.28 21.14
CA ALA A 722 22.60 19.32 21.84
C ALA A 722 22.67 19.13 23.37
N VAL A 723 22.73 17.89 23.86
CA VAL A 723 22.96 17.59 25.29
C VAL A 723 24.37 17.98 25.70
N THR A 724 25.40 17.60 24.93
CA THR A 724 26.80 17.90 25.23
C THR A 724 27.09 19.40 25.23
N GLU A 725 26.48 20.16 24.32
CA GLU A 725 26.69 21.61 24.27
C GLU A 725 25.94 22.32 25.42
N LYS A 726 24.70 21.90 25.74
CA LYS A 726 23.95 22.46 26.88
C LYS A 726 24.63 22.18 28.23
N GLU A 727 25.42 21.11 28.34
CA GLU A 727 26.21 20.80 29.54
C GLU A 727 27.29 21.85 29.85
N GLN A 728 27.76 22.60 28.85
CA GLN A 728 28.79 23.63 29.03
C GLN A 728 28.27 24.89 29.73
N GLY A 729 26.94 25.12 29.70
CA GLY A 729 26.30 26.29 30.30
C GLY A 729 26.46 27.59 29.51
N ASP A 730 25.90 28.68 30.05
CA ASP A 730 26.04 30.03 29.50
C ASP A 730 27.44 30.63 29.76
N THR A 731 27.68 31.88 29.34
CA THR A 731 28.95 32.58 29.56
C THR A 731 29.34 32.75 31.04
N HIS A 732 28.42 32.48 31.96
CA HIS A 732 28.62 32.49 33.40
C HIS A 732 28.65 31.09 34.02
N GLY A 733 28.67 30.03 33.20
CA GLY A 733 28.68 28.63 33.61
C GLY A 733 27.33 28.12 34.13
N ARG A 734 26.22 28.84 33.91
CA ARG A 734 24.88 28.41 34.32
C ARG A 734 24.28 27.48 33.28
N VAL A 735 23.83 26.31 33.70
CA VAL A 735 23.23 25.31 32.83
C VAL A 735 21.70 25.45 32.88
N ASP A 736 21.06 25.45 31.71
CA ASP A 736 19.61 25.29 31.59
C ASP A 736 19.29 23.79 31.62
N HIS A 737 19.13 23.25 32.83
CA HIS A 737 18.90 21.81 33.03
C HIS A 737 17.56 21.36 32.44
N GLY A 738 16.53 22.22 32.45
CA GLY A 738 15.25 21.96 31.79
C GLY A 738 15.40 21.74 30.28
N SER A 739 16.11 22.63 29.59
CA SER A 739 16.39 22.51 28.15
C SER A 739 17.30 21.33 27.82
N ARG A 740 18.29 21.03 28.67
CA ARG A 740 19.16 19.85 28.54
C ARG A 740 18.36 18.55 28.68
N GLY A 741 17.50 18.48 29.69
CA GLY A 741 16.59 17.37 29.93
C GLY A 741 15.61 17.14 28.77
N ALA A 742 15.15 18.18 28.08
CA ALA A 742 14.32 18.03 26.88
C ALA A 742 15.07 17.33 25.73
N SER A 743 16.35 17.65 25.51
CA SER A 743 17.18 16.95 24.52
C SER A 743 17.43 15.49 24.94
N LEU A 744 17.74 15.22 26.21
CA LEU A 744 17.90 13.85 26.74
C LEU A 744 16.64 13.00 26.52
N ASN A 745 15.47 13.57 26.80
CA ASN A 745 14.19 12.92 26.54
C ASN A 745 14.00 12.59 25.06
N SER A 746 14.46 13.47 24.17
CA SER A 746 14.35 13.27 22.73
C SER A 746 15.26 12.12 22.25
N VAL A 747 16.47 11.98 22.81
CA VAL A 747 17.34 10.80 22.58
C VAL A 747 16.64 9.52 23.02
N GLY A 748 16.09 9.49 24.23
CA GLY A 748 15.31 8.35 24.73
C GLY A 748 14.11 8.03 23.85
N SER A 749 13.44 9.05 23.32
CA SER A 749 12.27 8.90 22.43
C SER A 749 12.65 8.26 21.09
N CYS A 750 13.80 8.63 20.49
CA CYS A 750 14.31 7.96 19.28
C CYS A 750 14.47 6.45 19.53
N LEU A 751 15.10 6.08 20.65
CA LEU A 751 15.36 4.67 21.00
C LEU A 751 14.08 3.90 21.34
N SER A 752 13.18 4.50 22.10
CA SER A 752 11.89 3.91 22.48
C SER A 752 11.00 3.64 21.25
N THR A 753 11.00 4.57 20.30
CA THR A 753 10.18 4.45 19.06
C THR A 753 10.64 3.28 18.18
N VAL A 754 11.94 2.96 18.18
CA VAL A 754 12.49 1.78 17.47
C VAL A 754 12.47 0.51 18.33
N GLY A 755 11.76 0.51 19.47
CA GLY A 755 11.58 -0.64 20.35
C GLY A 755 12.75 -0.95 21.30
N LYS A 756 13.77 -0.10 21.35
CA LYS A 756 14.95 -0.27 22.21
C LYS A 756 14.72 0.30 23.61
N PHE A 757 13.75 -0.26 24.33
CA PHE A 757 13.32 0.26 25.64
C PHE A 757 14.41 0.23 26.71
N ASP A 758 15.25 -0.82 26.72
CA ASP A 758 16.37 -0.95 27.66
C ASP A 758 17.45 0.11 27.44
N GLU A 759 17.75 0.44 26.17
CA GLU A 759 18.67 1.52 25.82
C GLU A 759 18.06 2.90 26.09
N ALA A 760 16.74 3.07 25.90
CA ALA A 760 16.04 4.34 26.10
C ALA A 760 15.94 4.74 27.58
N ARG A 761 15.76 3.76 28.47
CA ARG A 761 15.56 3.96 29.92
C ARG A 761 16.60 4.89 30.58
N PRO A 762 17.92 4.66 30.47
CA PRO A 762 18.92 5.53 31.12
C PRO A 762 18.89 6.98 30.59
N TRP A 763 18.42 7.21 29.37
CA TRP A 763 18.25 8.57 28.84
C TRP A 763 17.07 9.29 29.48
N PHE A 764 15.95 8.60 29.70
CA PHE A 764 14.80 9.16 30.40
C PHE A 764 15.10 9.42 31.88
N GLU A 765 15.82 8.52 32.55
CA GLU A 765 16.26 8.73 33.94
C GLU A 765 17.13 9.99 34.06
N ARG A 766 18.12 10.15 33.18
CA ARG A 766 18.94 11.38 33.11
C ARG A 766 18.10 12.61 32.79
N ALA A 767 17.12 12.49 31.89
CA ALA A 767 16.23 13.59 31.56
C ALA A 767 15.41 14.06 32.77
N VAL A 768 14.91 13.12 33.59
CA VAL A 768 14.19 13.41 34.85
C VAL A 768 15.11 14.13 35.82
N THR A 769 16.30 13.61 36.09
CA THR A 769 17.27 14.23 37.02
C THR A 769 17.68 15.65 36.60
N GLU A 770 17.80 15.91 35.31
CA GLU A 770 18.08 17.26 34.79
C GLU A 770 16.86 18.17 34.95
N LYS A 771 15.66 17.72 34.57
CA LYS A 771 14.45 18.57 34.64
C LYS A 771 14.05 18.91 36.08
N GLU A 772 14.35 18.06 37.06
CA GLU A 772 14.15 18.35 38.50
C GLU A 772 14.97 19.55 39.00
N GLN A 773 16.07 19.90 38.32
CA GLN A 773 16.92 21.05 38.69
C GLN A 773 16.40 22.39 38.13
N GLY A 774 15.55 22.36 37.10
CA GLY A 774 14.91 23.53 36.52
C GLY A 774 15.75 24.32 35.49
N ASP A 775 15.25 25.49 35.09
CA ASP A 775 15.95 26.41 34.19
C ASP A 775 17.13 27.14 34.89
N THR A 776 17.77 28.09 34.20
CA THR A 776 18.88 28.89 34.76
C THR A 776 18.50 29.73 35.99
N HIS A 777 17.20 29.81 36.32
CA HIS A 777 16.66 30.47 37.50
C HIS A 777 16.09 29.48 38.54
N GLY A 778 16.28 28.17 38.33
CA GLY A 778 15.77 27.10 39.19
C GLY A 778 14.26 26.87 39.07
N ARG A 779 13.60 27.37 38.02
CA ARG A 779 12.18 27.12 37.79
C ARG A 779 12.00 25.78 37.07
N VAL A 780 11.22 24.89 37.66
CA VAL A 780 10.91 23.59 37.09
C VAL A 780 9.68 23.69 36.18
N ASP A 781 9.79 23.10 34.99
CA ASP A 781 8.66 22.88 34.09
C ASP A 781 8.10 21.47 34.38
N HIS A 782 7.10 21.41 35.26
CA HIS A 782 6.59 20.14 35.75
C HIS A 782 5.82 19.36 34.66
N GLU A 783 5.25 20.05 33.67
CA GLU A 783 4.67 19.42 32.47
C GLU A 783 5.75 18.66 31.67
N SER A 784 6.87 19.31 31.39
CA SER A 784 8.00 18.68 30.70
C SER A 784 8.63 17.53 31.50
N LEU A 785 8.74 17.69 32.82
CA LEU A 785 9.23 16.65 33.74
C LEU A 785 8.30 15.42 33.74
N SER A 786 6.99 15.67 33.85
CA SER A 786 5.96 14.63 33.80
C SER A 786 6.06 13.78 32.54
N LYS A 787 6.25 14.39 31.36
CA LYS A 787 6.42 13.65 30.09
C LYS A 787 7.62 12.69 30.11
N SER A 788 8.72 13.05 30.78
CA SER A 788 9.88 12.15 30.91
C SER A 788 9.63 11.02 31.91
N LEU A 789 8.98 11.30 33.04
CA LEU A 789 8.56 10.30 34.01
C LEU A 789 7.57 9.29 33.39
N HIS A 790 6.61 9.79 32.60
CA HIS A 790 5.68 8.98 31.83
C HIS A 790 6.42 8.08 30.84
N SER A 791 7.38 8.63 30.09
CA SER A 791 8.18 7.85 29.12
C SER A 791 8.98 6.73 29.79
N LEU A 792 9.51 6.98 31.00
CA LEU A 792 10.20 5.96 31.80
C LEU A 792 9.25 4.84 32.25
N GLY A 793 8.06 5.20 32.76
CA GLY A 793 7.00 4.24 33.07
C GLY A 793 6.58 3.43 31.84
N TYR A 794 6.48 4.08 30.68
CA TYR A 794 6.13 3.44 29.42
C TYR A 794 7.16 2.40 28.98
N CYS A 795 8.46 2.68 29.09
CA CYS A 795 9.51 1.69 28.80
C CYS A 795 9.36 0.44 29.67
N LEU A 796 9.14 0.61 30.99
CA LEU A 796 8.97 -0.51 31.92
C LEU A 796 7.68 -1.30 31.65
N SER A 797 6.58 -0.60 31.38
CA SER A 797 5.30 -1.23 31.02
C SER A 797 5.42 -2.04 29.72
N SER A 798 6.13 -1.52 28.72
CA SER A 798 6.34 -2.18 27.43
C SER A 798 7.14 -3.48 27.52
N VAL A 799 7.97 -3.63 28.55
CA VAL A 799 8.67 -4.89 28.86
C VAL A 799 7.92 -5.77 29.89
N GLY A 800 6.66 -5.43 30.20
CA GLY A 800 5.77 -6.19 31.09
C GLY A 800 5.99 -5.97 32.59
N LYS A 801 6.81 -4.99 32.98
CA LYS A 801 7.14 -4.69 34.38
C LYS A 801 6.17 -3.66 34.99
N TYR A 802 4.90 -4.02 35.07
CA TYR A 802 3.83 -3.10 35.50
C TYR A 802 4.00 -2.58 36.93
N ASP A 803 4.47 -3.42 37.86
CA ASP A 803 4.70 -3.02 39.25
C ASP A 803 5.86 -2.02 39.39
N GLU A 804 6.92 -2.17 38.58
CA GLU A 804 8.03 -1.20 38.51
C GLU A 804 7.60 0.09 37.79
N ALA A 805 6.72 0.00 36.78
CA ALA A 805 6.24 1.13 35.99
C ALA A 805 5.29 2.06 36.76
N ARG A 806 4.38 1.48 37.55
CA ARG A 806 3.34 2.21 38.29
C ARG A 806 3.86 3.43 39.09
N PRO A 807 4.89 3.32 39.96
CA PRO A 807 5.36 4.47 40.74
C PRO A 807 5.88 5.63 39.85
N TRP A 808 6.40 5.33 38.65
CA TRP A 808 6.81 6.37 37.70
C TRP A 808 5.62 7.11 37.11
N PHE A 809 4.54 6.41 36.76
CA PHE A 809 3.31 7.04 36.30
C PHE A 809 2.63 7.84 37.42
N GLU A 810 2.59 7.34 38.65
CA GLU A 810 2.06 8.09 39.80
C GLU A 810 2.84 9.38 40.06
N ARG A 811 4.18 9.33 39.96
CA ARG A 811 5.02 10.53 39.99
C ARG A 811 4.72 11.46 38.82
N ALA A 812 4.56 10.94 37.61
CA ALA A 812 4.20 11.74 36.44
C ALA A 812 2.86 12.48 36.64
N VAL A 813 1.88 11.83 37.28
CA VAL A 813 0.61 12.47 37.66
C VAL A 813 0.84 13.63 38.63
N ALA A 814 1.59 13.41 39.71
CA ALA A 814 1.87 14.45 40.72
C ALA A 814 2.62 15.66 40.13
N GLU A 815 3.52 15.44 39.18
CA GLU A 815 4.20 16.54 38.47
C GLU A 815 3.25 17.23 37.47
N ALA A 816 2.43 16.49 36.72
CA ALA A 816 1.48 17.09 35.78
C ALA A 816 0.42 17.97 36.48
N GLU A 817 0.00 17.63 37.70
CA GLU A 817 -0.94 18.44 38.51
C GLU A 817 -0.38 19.83 38.88
N GLN A 818 0.95 20.01 38.89
CA GLN A 818 1.60 21.30 39.19
C GLN A 818 1.63 22.25 37.97
N GLY A 819 1.53 21.70 36.75
CA GLY A 819 1.49 22.46 35.50
C GLY A 819 2.84 22.95 34.98
N ASP A 820 2.82 23.70 33.89
CA ASP A 820 4.01 24.31 33.30
C ASP A 820 4.62 25.39 34.21
N LYS A 821 5.71 26.02 33.76
CA LYS A 821 6.36 27.15 34.48
C LYS A 821 5.44 28.35 34.79
N HIS A 822 4.23 28.38 34.23
CA HIS A 822 3.20 29.40 34.47
C HIS A 822 2.01 28.86 35.27
N GLY A 823 2.07 27.62 35.76
CA GLY A 823 1.01 26.95 36.52
C GLY A 823 -0.17 26.49 35.65
N ARG A 824 0.01 26.37 34.33
CA ARG A 824 -1.03 25.88 33.42
C ARG A 824 -0.94 24.37 33.32
N VAL A 825 -2.05 23.67 33.58
CA VAL A 825 -2.12 22.21 33.54
C VAL A 825 -2.58 21.75 32.16
N ASP A 826 -1.86 20.81 31.56
CA ASP A 826 -2.32 20.04 30.41
C ASP A 826 -3.10 18.82 30.92
N HIS A 827 -4.43 18.95 31.02
CA HIS A 827 -5.28 17.90 31.57
C HIS A 827 -5.34 16.65 30.65
N GLY A 828 -5.06 16.82 29.35
CA GLY A 828 -4.92 15.70 28.42
C GLY A 828 -3.70 14.82 28.75
N SER A 829 -2.54 15.44 28.98
CA SER A 829 -1.30 14.75 29.38
C SER A 829 -1.42 14.14 30.79
N LEU A 830 -2.01 14.88 31.74
CA LEU A 830 -2.31 14.38 33.09
C LEU A 830 -3.19 13.13 33.04
N GLY A 831 -4.29 13.19 32.27
CA GLY A 831 -5.19 12.08 32.07
C GLY A 831 -4.54 10.86 31.42
N ALA A 832 -3.58 11.04 30.50
CA ALA A 832 -2.83 9.93 29.91
C ALA A 832 -1.97 9.19 30.95
N SER A 833 -1.34 9.92 31.87
CA SER A 833 -0.58 9.32 32.97
C SER A 833 -1.49 8.62 33.97
N LEU A 834 -2.63 9.21 34.34
CA LEU A 834 -3.66 8.57 35.18
C LEU A 834 -4.16 7.25 34.56
N ASN A 835 -4.44 7.26 33.25
CA ASN A 835 -4.84 6.06 32.51
C ASN A 835 -3.76 4.97 32.55
N SER A 836 -2.48 5.37 32.52
CA SER A 836 -1.36 4.43 32.56
C SER A 836 -1.22 3.78 33.94
N VAL A 837 -1.44 4.52 35.04
CA VAL A 837 -1.53 3.94 36.39
C VAL A 837 -2.65 2.89 36.47
N GLY A 838 -3.85 3.25 35.99
CA GLY A 838 -4.98 2.32 35.92
C GLY A 838 -4.67 1.08 35.08
N SER A 839 -3.97 1.26 33.95
CA SER A 839 -3.58 0.18 33.04
C SER A 839 -2.58 -0.79 33.69
N CYS A 840 -1.61 -0.29 34.46
CA CYS A 840 -0.71 -1.14 35.24
C CYS A 840 -1.48 -1.99 36.26
N LEU A 841 -2.40 -1.39 37.02
CA LEU A 841 -3.24 -2.10 38.00
C LEU A 841 -4.15 -3.14 37.33
N SER A 842 -4.78 -2.78 36.22
CA SER A 842 -5.61 -3.68 35.43
C SER A 842 -4.81 -4.87 34.88
N SER A 843 -3.57 -4.64 34.43
CA SER A 843 -2.69 -5.69 33.88
C SER A 843 -2.24 -6.71 34.93
N VAL A 844 -2.22 -6.32 36.21
CA VAL A 844 -1.98 -7.26 37.34
C VAL A 844 -3.28 -7.78 37.96
N GLY A 845 -4.43 -7.57 37.32
CA GLY A 845 -5.74 -8.09 37.72
C GLY A 845 -6.45 -7.31 38.83
N LYS A 846 -5.94 -6.14 39.22
CA LYS A 846 -6.51 -5.30 40.29
C LYS A 846 -7.55 -4.31 39.75
N PHE A 847 -8.64 -4.82 39.19
CA PHE A 847 -9.65 -4.01 38.50
C PHE A 847 -10.35 -3.00 39.42
N ASP A 848 -10.63 -3.36 40.68
CA ASP A 848 -11.27 -2.46 41.65
C ASP A 848 -10.35 -1.29 42.05
N GLU A 849 -9.04 -1.53 42.18
CA GLU A 849 -8.05 -0.47 42.42
C GLU A 849 -7.85 0.41 41.17
N ALA A 850 -7.95 -0.17 39.97
CA ALA A 850 -7.76 0.55 38.70
C ALA A 850 -8.91 1.52 38.36
N ARG A 851 -10.14 1.15 38.70
CA ARG A 851 -11.35 1.91 38.37
C ARG A 851 -11.29 3.41 38.73
N PRO A 852 -10.97 3.82 39.97
CA PRO A 852 -10.92 5.25 40.32
C PRO A 852 -9.85 6.03 39.54
N TRP A 853 -8.78 5.37 39.08
CA TRP A 853 -7.77 6.02 38.23
C TRP A 853 -8.31 6.32 36.83
N PHE A 854 -9.06 5.39 36.23
CA PHE A 854 -9.71 5.62 34.95
C PHE A 854 -10.82 6.66 35.03
N GLU A 855 -11.63 6.67 36.10
CA GLU A 855 -12.65 7.70 36.34
C GLU A 855 -12.02 9.11 36.43
N ARG A 856 -10.91 9.24 37.16
CA ARG A 856 -10.13 10.49 37.21
C ARG A 856 -9.55 10.84 35.85
N ALA A 857 -8.98 9.86 35.12
CA ALA A 857 -8.42 10.09 33.80
C ALA A 857 -9.45 10.66 32.81
N VAL A 858 -10.69 10.13 32.83
CA VAL A 858 -11.82 10.65 32.04
C VAL A 858 -12.12 12.10 32.42
N THR A 859 -12.26 12.39 33.71
CA THR A 859 -12.56 13.74 34.22
C THR A 859 -11.50 14.77 33.82
N GLU A 860 -10.21 14.39 33.84
CA GLU A 860 -9.13 15.28 33.39
C GLU A 860 -9.16 15.45 31.86
N LYS A 861 -9.30 14.37 31.10
CA LYS A 861 -9.31 14.44 29.62
C LYS A 861 -10.49 15.24 29.07
N GLU A 862 -11.64 15.26 29.75
CA GLU A 862 -12.80 16.09 29.41
C GLU A 862 -12.50 17.61 29.48
N GLN A 863 -11.49 18.04 30.25
CA GLN A 863 -11.08 19.45 30.35
C GLN A 863 -10.18 19.89 29.17
N GLY A 864 -9.49 18.96 28.52
CA GLY A 864 -8.63 19.21 27.36
C GLY A 864 -7.21 19.70 27.68
N ASP A 865 -6.49 20.10 26.63
CA ASP A 865 -5.12 20.64 26.76
C ASP A 865 -5.11 22.05 27.40
N THR A 866 -3.95 22.68 27.49
CA THR A 866 -3.81 24.06 28.02
C THR A 866 -4.60 25.13 27.27
N HIS A 867 -5.19 24.79 26.11
CA HIS A 867 -6.07 25.62 25.31
C HIS A 867 -7.53 25.17 25.33
N GLY A 868 -7.87 24.17 26.13
CA GLY A 868 -9.22 23.58 26.24
C GLY A 868 -9.59 22.68 25.06
N ARG A 869 -8.62 22.21 24.26
CA ARG A 869 -8.89 21.27 23.16
C ARG A 869 -8.90 19.85 23.68
N VAL A 870 -9.99 19.14 23.47
CA VAL A 870 -10.15 17.74 23.87
C VAL A 870 -9.61 16.82 22.77
N ASN A 871 -8.87 15.80 23.16
CA ASN A 871 -8.53 14.67 22.28
C ASN A 871 -9.51 13.54 22.58
N HIS A 872 -10.56 13.43 21.75
CA HIS A 872 -11.67 12.50 22.00
C HIS A 872 -11.25 11.04 21.81
N GLU A 873 -10.27 10.75 20.96
CA GLU A 873 -9.66 9.42 20.84
C GLU A 873 -9.03 8.96 22.18
N SER A 874 -8.19 9.81 22.78
CA SER A 874 -7.56 9.52 24.08
C SER A 874 -8.57 9.43 25.21
N LEU A 875 -9.61 10.27 25.20
CA LEU A 875 -10.72 10.21 26.16
C LEU A 875 -11.50 8.88 26.02
N GLY A 876 -11.84 8.50 24.78
CA GLY A 876 -12.49 7.24 24.44
C GLY A 876 -11.71 6.03 24.95
N THR A 877 -10.38 6.07 24.88
CA THR A 877 -9.52 5.00 25.41
C THR A 877 -9.70 4.82 26.92
N SER A 878 -9.76 5.90 27.69
CA SER A 878 -9.97 5.83 29.15
C SER A 878 -11.39 5.37 29.52
N LEU A 879 -12.40 5.79 28.77
CA LEU A 879 -13.77 5.29 28.90
C LEU A 879 -13.84 3.78 28.60
N HIS A 880 -13.14 3.33 27.56
CA HIS A 880 -13.02 1.92 27.22
C HIS A 880 -12.36 1.13 28.36
N SER A 881 -11.25 1.61 28.92
CA SER A 881 -10.59 0.95 30.05
C SER A 881 -11.47 0.85 31.29
N LEU A 882 -12.30 1.86 31.55
CA LEU A 882 -13.29 1.83 32.64
C LEU A 882 -14.36 0.75 32.41
N GLY A 883 -14.91 0.68 31.20
CA GLY A 883 -15.82 -0.40 30.79
C GLY A 883 -15.16 -1.77 30.90
N TYR A 884 -13.89 -1.88 30.54
CA TYR A 884 -13.11 -3.13 30.62
C TYR A 884 -12.94 -3.63 32.06
N CYS A 885 -12.67 -2.73 33.03
CA CYS A 885 -12.61 -3.12 34.44
C CYS A 885 -13.93 -3.72 34.94
N LEU A 886 -15.06 -3.08 34.61
CA LEU A 886 -16.39 -3.56 35.00
C LEU A 886 -16.75 -4.89 34.33
N SER A 887 -16.43 -5.04 33.04
CA SER A 887 -16.63 -6.28 32.29
C SER A 887 -15.80 -7.43 32.86
N SER A 888 -14.56 -7.16 33.28
CA SER A 888 -13.65 -8.16 33.85
C SER A 888 -14.11 -8.70 35.21
N VAL A 889 -14.88 -7.92 35.98
CA VAL A 889 -15.55 -8.38 37.21
C VAL A 889 -16.97 -8.91 36.97
N GLY A 890 -17.36 -9.12 35.71
CA GLY A 890 -18.65 -9.71 35.32
C GLY A 890 -19.84 -8.75 35.30
N LYS A 891 -19.63 -7.45 35.48
CA LYS A 891 -20.68 -6.44 35.51
C LYS A 891 -20.98 -5.87 34.11
N TYR A 892 -21.47 -6.72 33.20
CA TYR A 892 -21.66 -6.35 31.79
C TYR A 892 -22.68 -5.23 31.58
N ASP A 893 -23.76 -5.19 32.35
CA ASP A 893 -24.78 -4.14 32.25
C ASP A 893 -24.25 -2.77 32.72
N GLU A 894 -23.39 -2.75 33.74
CA GLU A 894 -22.72 -1.52 34.20
C GLU A 894 -21.61 -1.09 33.22
N ALA A 895 -20.94 -2.04 32.55
CA ALA A 895 -19.86 -1.77 31.60
C ALA A 895 -20.34 -1.17 30.27
N ARG A 896 -21.48 -1.65 29.75
CA ARG A 896 -22.02 -1.25 28.45
C ARG A 896 -22.10 0.27 28.22
N PRO A 897 -22.71 1.09 29.11
CA PRO A 897 -22.80 2.54 28.87
C PRO A 897 -21.44 3.24 28.77
N TRP A 898 -20.39 2.69 29.39
CA TRP A 898 -19.04 3.22 29.26
C TRP A 898 -18.43 2.94 27.89
N PHE A 899 -18.64 1.73 27.35
CA PHE A 899 -18.21 1.40 25.99
C PHE A 899 -19.00 2.19 24.93
N GLU A 900 -20.30 2.40 25.12
CA GLU A 900 -21.11 3.24 24.21
C GLU A 900 -20.63 4.70 24.22
N ARG A 901 -20.28 5.25 25.39
CA ARG A 901 -19.63 6.57 25.48
C ARG A 901 -18.25 6.56 24.79
N ALA A 902 -17.45 5.51 24.96
CA ALA A 902 -16.16 5.40 24.30
C ALA A 902 -16.28 5.41 22.77
N VAL A 903 -17.31 4.77 22.22
CA VAL A 903 -17.66 4.81 20.79
C VAL A 903 -17.98 6.24 20.35
N ALA A 904 -18.84 6.95 21.08
CA ALA A 904 -19.22 8.33 20.74
C ALA A 904 -18.05 9.33 20.81
N GLU A 905 -17.10 9.13 21.71
CA GLU A 905 -15.87 9.93 21.75
C GLU A 905 -14.91 9.54 20.62
N ALA A 906 -14.72 8.25 20.35
CA ALA A 906 -13.86 7.80 19.26
C ALA A 906 -14.34 8.25 17.88
N GLU A 907 -15.65 8.37 17.66
CA GLU A 907 -16.25 8.93 16.43
C GLU A 907 -15.89 10.41 16.18
N GLN A 908 -15.57 11.18 17.23
CA GLN A 908 -15.18 12.59 17.10
C GLN A 908 -13.70 12.75 16.71
N GLY A 909 -12.87 11.73 16.98
CA GLY A 909 -11.47 11.69 16.59
C GLY A 909 -10.51 12.47 17.49
N ASP A 910 -9.27 12.64 17.04
CA ASP A 910 -8.24 13.36 17.76
C ASP A 910 -8.50 14.89 17.77
N LYS A 911 -7.57 15.66 18.33
CA LYS A 911 -7.63 17.14 18.38
C LYS A 911 -7.72 17.82 16.98
N HIS A 912 -7.54 17.06 15.90
CA HIS A 912 -7.64 17.49 14.52
C HIS A 912 -8.86 16.87 13.79
N GLY A 913 -9.71 16.12 14.49
CA GLY A 913 -10.89 15.46 13.93
C GLY A 913 -10.57 14.19 13.14
N ARG A 914 -9.40 13.57 13.34
CA ARG A 914 -9.02 12.31 12.68
C ARG A 914 -9.49 11.13 13.51
N VAL A 915 -10.22 10.19 12.90
CA VAL A 915 -10.76 9.02 13.58
C VAL A 915 -9.81 7.84 13.44
N ASP A 916 -9.50 7.18 14.56
CA ASP A 916 -8.84 5.88 14.57
C ASP A 916 -9.90 4.78 14.50
N HIS A 917 -10.16 4.24 13.31
CA HIS A 917 -11.25 3.28 13.14
C HIS A 917 -10.94 1.91 13.78
N GLY A 918 -9.66 1.61 14.03
CA GLY A 918 -9.24 0.43 14.81
C GLY A 918 -9.72 0.50 16.26
N SER A 919 -9.48 1.63 16.93
CA SER A 919 -9.85 1.89 18.32
C SER A 919 -11.36 2.07 18.50
N LEU A 920 -12.01 2.76 17.55
CA LEU A 920 -13.46 2.84 17.46
C LEU A 920 -14.07 1.44 17.32
N GLY A 921 -13.55 0.65 16.39
CA GLY A 921 -13.93 -0.73 16.17
C GLY A 921 -13.77 -1.60 17.42
N ALA A 922 -12.66 -1.46 18.16
CA ALA A 922 -12.45 -2.19 19.41
C ALA A 922 -13.52 -1.85 20.47
N SER A 923 -13.93 -0.59 20.58
CA SER A 923 -14.99 -0.18 21.51
C SER A 923 -16.37 -0.72 21.10
N LEU A 924 -16.70 -0.68 19.81
CA LEU A 924 -17.91 -1.31 19.26
C LEU A 924 -17.95 -2.82 19.57
N ASN A 925 -16.82 -3.50 19.41
CA ASN A 925 -16.68 -4.91 19.72
C ASN A 925 -16.94 -5.22 21.20
N SER A 926 -16.50 -4.34 22.11
CA SER A 926 -16.77 -4.47 23.54
C SER A 926 -18.26 -4.27 23.89
N VAL A 927 -18.96 -3.34 23.24
CA VAL A 927 -20.43 -3.20 23.39
C VAL A 927 -21.14 -4.49 22.99
N GLY A 928 -20.82 -5.03 21.81
CA GLY A 928 -21.36 -6.31 21.33
C GLY A 928 -21.05 -7.46 22.29
N SER A 929 -19.83 -7.50 22.84
CA SER A 929 -19.41 -8.54 23.78
C SER A 929 -20.20 -8.51 25.09
N CYS A 930 -20.50 -7.33 25.64
CA CYS A 930 -21.36 -7.19 26.81
C CYS A 930 -22.76 -7.77 26.55
N LEU A 931 -23.37 -7.41 25.41
CA LEU A 931 -24.69 -7.92 25.01
C LEU A 931 -24.70 -9.43 24.78
N SER A 932 -23.67 -9.96 24.13
CA SER A 932 -23.52 -11.39 23.88
C SER A 932 -23.39 -12.18 25.19
N ARG A 933 -22.64 -11.67 26.18
CA ARG A 933 -22.46 -12.36 27.47
C ARG A 933 -23.71 -12.41 28.34
N VAL A 934 -24.65 -11.48 28.14
CA VAL A 934 -25.99 -11.53 28.76
C VAL A 934 -27.01 -12.28 27.90
N GLY A 935 -26.57 -12.95 26.83
CA GLY A 935 -27.41 -13.80 25.97
C GLY A 935 -28.23 -13.05 24.91
N LYS A 936 -27.98 -11.75 24.71
CA LYS A 936 -28.71 -10.91 23.75
C LYS A 936 -28.01 -10.90 22.38
N PHE A 937 -27.92 -12.07 21.74
CA PHE A 937 -27.17 -12.23 20.48
C PHE A 937 -27.72 -11.38 19.33
N ASP A 938 -29.05 -11.21 19.23
CA ASP A 938 -29.67 -10.38 18.19
C ASP A 938 -29.36 -8.89 18.35
N GLU A 939 -29.27 -8.40 19.60
CA GLU A 939 -28.85 -7.02 19.90
C GLU A 939 -27.33 -6.85 19.71
N ALA A 940 -26.53 -7.88 19.96
CA ALA A 940 -25.06 -7.84 19.87
C ALA A 940 -24.55 -7.79 18.42
N ARG A 941 -25.18 -8.56 17.52
CA ARG A 941 -24.76 -8.70 16.11
C ARG A 941 -24.50 -7.37 15.37
N PRO A 942 -25.43 -6.38 15.36
CA PRO A 942 -25.19 -5.12 14.63
C PRO A 942 -23.99 -4.34 15.14
N TRP A 943 -23.62 -4.47 16.42
CA TRP A 943 -22.41 -3.84 16.97
C TRP A 943 -21.13 -4.49 16.44
N PHE A 944 -21.13 -5.82 16.30
CA PHE A 944 -20.00 -6.54 15.71
C PHE A 944 -19.86 -6.28 14.21
N GLU A 945 -20.97 -6.27 13.46
CA GLU A 945 -20.96 -5.92 12.02
C GLU A 945 -20.46 -4.49 11.79
N ARG A 946 -20.88 -3.55 12.64
CA ARG A 946 -20.36 -2.18 12.61
C ARG A 946 -18.87 -2.14 12.96
N SER A 947 -18.44 -2.90 13.97
CA SER A 947 -17.02 -3.02 14.32
C SER A 947 -16.16 -3.50 13.14
N VAL A 948 -16.64 -4.47 12.36
CA VAL A 948 -16.00 -4.94 11.13
C VAL A 948 -15.87 -3.80 10.12
N THR A 949 -16.96 -3.08 9.85
CA THR A 949 -16.98 -1.97 8.88
C THR A 949 -16.01 -0.84 9.27
N GLU A 950 -15.89 -0.53 10.57
CA GLU A 950 -14.91 0.46 11.04
C GLU A 950 -13.48 -0.08 10.90
N LYS A 951 -13.19 -1.31 11.36
CA LYS A 951 -11.83 -1.87 11.31
C LYS A 951 -11.31 -2.07 9.88
N GLU A 952 -12.18 -2.32 8.90
CA GLU A 952 -11.82 -2.37 7.47
C GLU A 952 -11.27 -1.02 6.94
N GLN A 953 -11.59 0.11 7.58
CA GLN A 953 -11.07 1.43 7.21
C GLN A 953 -9.66 1.71 7.75
N GLY A 954 -9.23 1.01 8.81
CA GLY A 954 -7.91 1.10 9.41
C GLY A 954 -7.72 2.24 10.42
N ASP A 955 -6.50 2.36 10.96
CA ASP A 955 -6.12 3.41 11.91
C ASP A 955 -6.08 4.81 11.24
N THR A 956 -5.65 5.84 11.99
CA THR A 956 -5.50 7.21 11.44
C THR A 956 -4.56 7.31 10.23
N HIS A 957 -3.81 6.25 9.92
CA HIS A 957 -2.92 6.13 8.77
C HIS A 957 -3.44 5.14 7.70
N GLY A 958 -4.65 4.60 7.88
CA GLY A 958 -5.27 3.61 7.00
C GLY A 958 -4.67 2.22 7.11
N ARG A 959 -3.95 1.90 8.18
CA ARG A 959 -3.42 0.55 8.42
C ARG A 959 -4.49 -0.31 9.08
N VAL A 960 -4.78 -1.47 8.49
CA VAL A 960 -5.74 -2.43 9.04
C VAL A 960 -5.00 -3.42 9.94
N ASP A 961 -5.52 -3.60 11.14
CA ASP A 961 -5.11 -4.69 12.04
C ASP A 961 -6.00 -5.90 11.75
N HIS A 962 -5.50 -6.82 10.91
CA HIS A 962 -6.30 -7.94 10.43
C HIS A 962 -6.58 -8.99 11.54
N GLU A 963 -5.71 -9.10 12.55
CA GLU A 963 -5.95 -9.89 13.77
C GLU A 963 -7.19 -9.35 14.52
N SER A 964 -7.24 -8.05 14.77
CA SER A 964 -8.37 -7.39 15.44
C SER A 964 -9.65 -7.42 14.61
N LEU A 965 -9.55 -7.26 13.29
CA LEU A 965 -10.67 -7.39 12.36
C LEU A 965 -11.24 -8.81 12.35
N GLY A 966 -10.37 -9.82 12.25
CA GLY A 966 -10.72 -11.24 12.32
C GLY A 966 -11.47 -11.59 13.60
N THR A 967 -11.06 -11.02 14.74
CA THR A 967 -11.76 -11.18 16.02
C THR A 967 -13.21 -10.67 15.96
N SER A 968 -13.47 -9.53 15.33
CA SER A 968 -14.84 -8.99 15.21
C SER A 968 -15.70 -9.83 14.27
N LEU A 969 -15.13 -10.32 13.16
CA LEU A 969 -15.78 -11.28 12.26
C LEU A 969 -16.16 -12.58 13.00
N HIS A 970 -15.25 -13.09 13.85
CA HIS A 970 -15.50 -14.26 14.69
C HIS A 970 -16.70 -14.05 15.62
N PHE A 971 -16.85 -12.86 16.20
CA PHE A 971 -17.98 -12.56 17.08
C PHE A 971 -19.32 -12.44 16.33
N VAL A 972 -19.33 -11.96 15.08
CA VAL A 972 -20.53 -12.03 14.23
C VAL A 972 -20.94 -13.48 14.00
N GLY A 973 -19.99 -14.34 13.62
CA GLY A 973 -20.21 -15.78 13.45
C GLY A 973 -20.71 -16.45 14.73
N SER A 974 -20.16 -16.06 15.89
CA SER A 974 -20.56 -16.59 17.20
C SER A 974 -22.00 -16.23 17.56
N CYS A 975 -22.46 -15.01 17.26
CA CYS A 975 -23.85 -14.63 17.48
C CYS A 975 -24.81 -15.46 16.64
N LEU A 976 -24.49 -15.68 15.35
CA LEU A 976 -25.28 -16.51 14.44
C LEU A 976 -25.31 -17.97 14.88
N SER A 977 -24.17 -18.52 15.30
CA SER A 977 -24.07 -19.88 15.85
C SER A 977 -24.90 -20.03 17.13
N GLY A 978 -24.87 -19.02 18.02
CA GLY A 978 -25.64 -18.99 19.26
C GLY A 978 -27.16 -19.03 19.06
N VAL A 979 -27.66 -18.51 17.94
CA VAL A 979 -29.09 -18.59 17.55
C VAL A 979 -29.39 -19.79 16.61
N GLY A 980 -28.42 -20.70 16.43
CA GLY A 980 -28.58 -21.94 15.66
C GLY A 980 -28.44 -21.80 14.14
N LYS A 981 -27.99 -20.64 13.64
CA LYS A 981 -27.76 -20.36 12.21
C LYS A 981 -26.35 -20.78 11.78
N TYR A 982 -26.05 -22.08 11.86
CA TYR A 982 -24.69 -22.60 11.64
C TYR A 982 -24.15 -22.38 10.22
N ASP A 983 -25.02 -22.43 9.19
CA ASP A 983 -24.60 -22.19 7.80
C ASP A 983 -24.21 -20.73 7.55
N GLU A 984 -24.99 -19.77 8.08
CA GLU A 984 -24.65 -18.34 8.03
C GLU A 984 -23.40 -18.06 8.88
N ALA A 985 -23.29 -18.66 10.07
CA ALA A 985 -22.14 -18.46 10.96
C ALA A 985 -20.81 -18.91 10.31
N ARG A 986 -20.86 -19.99 9.53
CA ARG A 986 -19.68 -20.57 8.87
C ARG A 986 -18.97 -19.55 7.97
N SER A 987 -19.68 -18.81 7.12
CA SER A 987 -19.05 -17.85 6.20
C SER A 987 -18.33 -16.73 6.95
N TRP A 988 -18.87 -16.29 8.10
CA TRP A 988 -18.21 -15.30 8.95
C TRP A 988 -16.95 -15.85 9.63
N PHE A 989 -16.98 -17.09 10.11
CA PHE A 989 -15.79 -17.73 10.67
C PHE A 989 -14.70 -17.98 9.62
N GLU A 990 -15.05 -18.36 8.40
CA GLU A 990 -14.08 -18.52 7.30
C GLU A 990 -13.44 -17.18 6.91
N ARG A 991 -14.21 -16.08 6.87
CA ARG A 991 -13.66 -14.73 6.72
C ARG A 991 -12.74 -14.35 7.89
N ALA A 992 -13.14 -14.67 9.13
CA ALA A 992 -12.31 -14.41 10.30
C ALA A 992 -10.95 -15.13 10.23
N VAL A 993 -10.93 -16.36 9.71
CA VAL A 993 -9.69 -17.11 9.44
C VAL A 993 -8.81 -16.39 8.43
N ALA A 994 -9.38 -15.94 7.30
CA ALA A 994 -8.63 -15.26 6.25
C ALA A 994 -8.01 -13.92 6.71
N GLU A 995 -8.69 -13.18 7.59
CA GLU A 995 -8.14 -11.97 8.20
C GLU A 995 -7.08 -12.30 9.27
N ALA A 996 -7.34 -13.28 10.13
CA ALA A 996 -6.37 -13.68 11.16
C ALA A 996 -5.05 -14.23 10.56
N GLU A 997 -5.08 -14.85 9.37
CA GLU A 997 -3.89 -15.29 8.63
C GLU A 997 -2.98 -14.13 8.17
N GLN A 998 -3.52 -12.92 7.98
CA GLN A 998 -2.74 -11.75 7.57
C GLN A 998 -1.98 -11.11 8.75
N GLY A 999 -2.43 -11.34 9.99
CA GLY A 999 -1.78 -10.89 11.21
C GLY A 999 -2.08 -9.44 11.62
N ASP A 1000 -1.35 -8.95 12.62
CA ASP A 1000 -1.46 -7.56 13.08
C ASP A 1000 -0.93 -6.55 12.04
N LYS A 1001 -0.94 -5.26 12.37
CA LYS A 1001 -0.36 -4.19 11.53
C LYS A 1001 1.13 -4.36 11.18
N HIS A 1002 1.82 -5.35 11.76
CA HIS A 1002 3.20 -5.71 11.48
C HIS A 1002 3.33 -7.08 10.81
N GLY A 1003 2.22 -7.70 10.40
CA GLY A 1003 2.17 -9.03 9.79
C GLY A 1003 2.46 -10.17 10.75
N ARG A 1004 2.34 -9.95 12.07
CA ARG A 1004 2.53 -11.00 13.08
C ARG A 1004 1.20 -11.70 13.31
N VAL A 1005 1.18 -13.02 13.13
CA VAL A 1005 -0.03 -13.84 13.28
C VAL A 1005 -0.17 -14.31 14.73
N ASP A 1006 -1.37 -14.17 15.29
CA ASP A 1006 -1.74 -14.81 16.55
C ASP A 1006 -2.40 -16.17 16.25
N HIS A 1007 -1.63 -17.25 16.36
CA HIS A 1007 -2.11 -18.58 15.99
C HIS A 1007 -3.15 -19.13 16.99
N GLY A 1008 -3.26 -18.56 18.19
CA GLY A 1008 -4.31 -18.86 19.15
C GLY A 1008 -5.68 -18.43 18.62
N SER A 1009 -5.82 -17.15 18.26
CA SER A 1009 -7.06 -16.57 17.73
C SER A 1009 -7.45 -17.15 16.37
N LEU A 1010 -6.47 -17.38 15.49
CA LEU A 1010 -6.64 -18.08 14.21
C LEU A 1010 -7.19 -19.50 14.45
N GLY A 1011 -6.57 -20.24 15.38
CA GLY A 1011 -7.00 -21.57 15.77
C GLY A 1011 -8.42 -21.61 16.35
N GLU A 1012 -8.84 -20.58 17.09
CA GLU A 1012 -10.22 -20.48 17.59
C GLU A 1012 -11.23 -20.33 16.46
N SER A 1013 -10.95 -19.46 15.48
CA SER A 1013 -11.82 -19.30 14.31
C SER A 1013 -11.90 -20.57 13.47
N LEU A 1014 -10.77 -21.26 13.25
CA LEU A 1014 -10.73 -22.57 12.58
C LEU A 1014 -11.57 -23.62 13.33
N ASN A 1015 -11.48 -23.65 14.66
CA ASN A 1015 -12.28 -24.56 15.49
C ASN A 1015 -13.78 -24.26 15.39
N SER A 1016 -14.16 -22.98 15.28
CA SER A 1016 -15.55 -22.57 15.11
C SER A 1016 -16.11 -22.96 13.73
N VAL A 1017 -15.30 -22.90 12.65
CA VAL A 1017 -15.69 -23.44 11.33
C VAL A 1017 -15.97 -24.94 11.43
N GLY A 1018 -15.04 -25.71 12.02
CA GLY A 1018 -15.22 -27.15 12.24
C GLY A 1018 -16.44 -27.47 13.09
N SER A 1019 -16.73 -26.65 14.11
CA SER A 1019 -17.90 -26.82 14.97
C SER A 1019 -19.21 -26.59 14.23
N CYS A 1020 -19.29 -25.58 13.36
CA CYS A 1020 -20.47 -25.35 12.52
C CYS A 1020 -20.75 -26.56 11.60
N LEU A 1021 -19.70 -27.08 10.95
CA LEU A 1021 -19.78 -28.27 10.09
C LEU A 1021 -20.21 -29.52 10.86
N SER A 1022 -19.67 -29.72 12.07
CA SER A 1022 -20.03 -30.82 12.96
C SER A 1022 -21.50 -30.74 13.40
N SER A 1023 -21.99 -29.54 13.72
CA SER A 1023 -23.39 -29.29 14.11
C SER A 1023 -24.40 -29.60 13.00
N VAL A 1024 -24.00 -29.46 11.73
CA VAL A 1024 -24.82 -29.85 10.56
C VAL A 1024 -24.55 -31.30 10.09
N GLY A 1025 -23.77 -32.07 10.86
CA GLY A 1025 -23.50 -33.50 10.61
C GLY A 1025 -22.42 -33.79 9.57
N LYS A 1026 -21.69 -32.79 9.10
CA LYS A 1026 -20.64 -32.91 8.07
C LYS A 1026 -19.26 -33.17 8.70
N PHE A 1027 -19.13 -34.30 9.39
CA PHE A 1027 -17.91 -34.64 10.15
C PHE A 1027 -16.65 -34.80 9.26
N ASP A 1028 -16.80 -35.33 8.04
CA ASP A 1028 -15.67 -35.47 7.10
C ASP A 1028 -15.12 -34.12 6.65
N GLU A 1029 -16.00 -33.12 6.42
CA GLU A 1029 -15.61 -31.75 6.11
C GLU A 1029 -15.05 -31.03 7.35
N ALA A 1030 -15.57 -31.31 8.56
CA ALA A 1030 -15.15 -30.68 9.81
C ALA A 1030 -13.72 -31.08 10.25
N ARG A 1031 -13.33 -32.33 9.98
CA ARG A 1031 -12.04 -32.89 10.39
C ARG A 1031 -10.82 -32.02 10.04
N PRO A 1032 -10.56 -31.65 8.77
CA PRO A 1032 -9.38 -30.86 8.41
C PRO A 1032 -9.32 -29.49 9.12
N TRP A 1033 -10.47 -28.88 9.42
CA TRP A 1033 -10.53 -27.62 10.17
C TRP A 1033 -10.10 -27.81 11.63
N PHE A 1034 -10.58 -28.88 12.28
CA PHE A 1034 -10.17 -29.20 13.64
C PHE A 1034 -8.70 -29.61 13.75
N GLU A 1035 -8.20 -30.39 12.78
CA GLU A 1035 -6.78 -30.76 12.71
C GLU A 1035 -5.91 -29.50 12.58
N ARG A 1036 -6.27 -28.60 11.65
CA ARG A 1036 -5.56 -27.33 11.47
C ARG A 1036 -5.66 -26.43 12.70
N ALA A 1037 -6.84 -26.32 13.34
CA ALA A 1037 -7.02 -25.54 14.56
C ALA A 1037 -6.06 -25.97 15.68
N VAL A 1038 -5.85 -27.29 15.84
CA VAL A 1038 -4.88 -27.83 16.81
C VAL A 1038 -3.45 -27.45 16.42
N THR A 1039 -3.08 -27.59 15.15
CA THR A 1039 -1.74 -27.21 14.66
C THR A 1039 -1.44 -25.73 14.84
N GLU A 1040 -2.40 -24.84 14.59
CA GLU A 1040 -2.21 -23.40 14.84
C GLU A 1040 -2.07 -23.11 16.34
N LYS A 1041 -2.96 -23.66 17.19
CA LYS A 1041 -2.89 -23.43 18.65
C LYS A 1041 -1.61 -23.97 19.29
N GLU A 1042 -0.95 -24.96 18.69
CA GLU A 1042 0.36 -25.46 19.13
C GLU A 1042 1.50 -24.46 18.89
N GLN A 1043 1.38 -23.58 17.89
CA GLN A 1043 2.38 -22.55 17.59
C GLN A 1043 2.33 -21.39 18.61
N GLY A 1044 1.18 -21.15 19.23
CA GLY A 1044 0.97 -20.14 20.27
C GLY A 1044 0.61 -18.75 19.75
N ASP A 1045 0.43 -17.81 20.67
CA ASP A 1045 0.17 -16.41 20.34
C ASP A 1045 1.39 -15.76 19.62
N LYS A 1046 1.28 -14.48 19.27
CA LYS A 1046 2.39 -13.71 18.67
C LYS A 1046 3.68 -13.62 19.52
N HIS A 1047 3.65 -14.11 20.75
CA HIS A 1047 4.79 -14.23 21.66
C HIS A 1047 5.24 -15.69 21.88
N GLY A 1048 4.66 -16.65 21.13
CA GLY A 1048 4.94 -18.07 21.24
C GLY A 1048 4.35 -18.73 22.50
N ARG A 1049 3.36 -18.11 23.14
CA ARG A 1049 2.71 -18.65 24.34
C ARG A 1049 1.50 -19.49 23.94
N VAL A 1050 1.46 -20.72 24.41
CA VAL A 1050 0.37 -21.66 24.11
C VAL A 1050 -0.69 -21.61 25.22
N ASP A 1051 -1.93 -21.30 24.86
CA ASP A 1051 -3.08 -21.49 25.75
C ASP A 1051 -3.49 -22.97 25.76
N HIS A 1052 -3.05 -23.69 26.79
CA HIS A 1052 -3.37 -25.10 26.98
C HIS A 1052 -4.88 -25.36 27.17
N GLY A 1053 -5.65 -24.41 27.71
CA GLY A 1053 -7.10 -24.54 27.87
C GLY A 1053 -7.81 -24.50 26.52
N SER A 1054 -7.50 -23.49 25.71
CA SER A 1054 -8.04 -23.34 24.35
C SER A 1054 -7.55 -24.47 23.42
N LEU A 1055 -6.33 -24.97 23.61
CA LEU A 1055 -5.83 -26.15 22.89
C LEU A 1055 -6.59 -27.43 23.26
N LYS A 1056 -6.86 -27.67 24.56
CA LYS A 1056 -7.65 -28.82 25.02
C LYS A 1056 -9.05 -28.83 24.42
N SER A 1057 -9.72 -27.67 24.34
CA SER A 1057 -11.08 -27.60 23.77
C SER A 1057 -11.09 -27.97 22.28
N SER A 1058 -10.09 -27.55 21.52
CA SER A 1058 -9.93 -27.96 20.11
C SER A 1058 -9.56 -29.43 19.95
N LEU A 1059 -8.71 -29.97 20.82
CA LEU A 1059 -8.40 -31.40 20.84
C LEU A 1059 -9.65 -32.24 21.15
N SER A 1060 -10.49 -31.82 22.10
CA SER A 1060 -11.77 -32.47 22.41
C SER A 1060 -12.73 -32.43 21.22
N SER A 1061 -12.80 -31.28 20.54
CA SER A 1061 -13.64 -31.13 19.34
C SER A 1061 -13.19 -32.08 18.22
N LEU A 1062 -11.87 -32.23 18.02
CA LEU A 1062 -11.29 -33.17 17.08
C LEU A 1062 -11.53 -34.64 17.50
N ALA A 1063 -11.39 -34.98 18.78
CA ALA A 1063 -11.63 -36.32 19.32
C ALA A 1063 -13.08 -36.76 19.10
N VAL A 1064 -14.04 -35.86 19.39
CA VAL A 1064 -15.47 -36.09 19.11
C VAL A 1064 -15.70 -36.31 17.61
N CYS A 1065 -15.07 -35.51 16.75
CA CYS A 1065 -15.16 -35.67 15.30
C CYS A 1065 -14.66 -37.05 14.84
N TYR A 1066 -13.49 -37.49 15.31
CA TYR A 1066 -12.97 -38.83 15.00
C TYR A 1066 -13.87 -39.96 15.51
N GLY A 1067 -14.45 -39.82 16.70
CA GLY A 1067 -15.42 -40.78 17.23
C GLY A 1067 -16.65 -40.92 16.33
N ARG A 1068 -17.18 -39.80 15.82
CA ARG A 1068 -18.32 -39.78 14.88
C ARG A 1068 -17.97 -40.37 13.51
N LEU A 1069 -16.71 -40.29 13.09
CA LEU A 1069 -16.19 -40.92 11.87
C LEU A 1069 -15.80 -42.40 12.04
N GLY A 1070 -15.98 -42.98 13.23
CA GLY A 1070 -15.62 -44.37 13.52
C GLY A 1070 -14.12 -44.61 13.70
N ARG A 1071 -13.31 -43.55 13.77
CA ARG A 1071 -11.85 -43.60 14.01
C ARG A 1071 -11.55 -43.61 15.51
N LEU A 1072 -12.01 -44.66 16.19
CA LEU A 1072 -11.96 -44.76 17.66
C LEU A 1072 -10.52 -44.75 18.21
N ASP A 1073 -9.58 -45.38 17.51
CA ASP A 1073 -8.16 -45.40 17.93
C ASP A 1073 -7.54 -44.00 17.93
N ASP A 1074 -7.90 -43.15 16.95
CA ASP A 1074 -7.38 -41.79 16.87
C ASP A 1074 -8.04 -40.87 17.89
N ALA A 1075 -9.34 -41.05 18.15
CA ALA A 1075 -10.05 -40.36 19.24
C ALA A 1075 -9.43 -40.70 20.61
N MET A 1076 -9.13 -41.98 20.87
CA MET A 1076 -8.49 -42.39 22.13
C MET A 1076 -7.09 -41.78 22.32
N LYS A 1077 -6.29 -41.68 21.26
CA LYS A 1077 -4.97 -41.02 21.32
C LYS A 1077 -5.10 -39.53 21.68
N LEU A 1078 -6.13 -38.85 21.15
CA LEU A 1078 -6.38 -37.46 21.50
C LEU A 1078 -6.88 -37.29 22.93
N GLU A 1079 -7.71 -38.18 23.46
CA GLU A 1079 -8.14 -38.17 24.87
C GLU A 1079 -6.97 -38.41 25.84
N GLU A 1080 -6.06 -39.33 25.50
CA GLU A 1080 -4.82 -39.51 26.25
C GLU A 1080 -3.95 -38.26 26.21
N ARG A 1081 -3.88 -37.59 25.05
CA ARG A 1081 -3.16 -36.32 24.88
C ARG A 1081 -3.78 -35.19 25.70
N ILE A 1082 -5.10 -35.05 25.71
CA ILE A 1082 -5.84 -34.05 26.51
C ILE A 1082 -5.57 -34.24 28.00
N SER A 1083 -5.43 -35.50 28.46
CA SER A 1083 -5.14 -35.83 29.86
C SER A 1083 -3.69 -35.53 30.28
N ARG A 1084 -2.76 -35.44 29.31
CA ARG A 1084 -1.33 -35.15 29.55
C ARG A 1084 -1.03 -33.65 29.57
N ILE A 1085 -1.73 -32.87 28.72
CA ILE A 1085 -1.77 -31.40 28.79
C ILE A 1085 -2.55 -31.02 30.04
#